data_AF-A0A1Z5ISV6-F1
#
_entry.id   AF-A0A1Z5ISV6-F1
#
_cell.length_a   1.000
_cell.length_b   1.000
_cell.length_c   1.000
_cell.angle_alpha   90.00
_cell.angle_beta   90.00
_cell.angle_gamma   90.00
#
_symmetry.space_group_name_H-M   'P 1'
#
loop_
_entity.id
_entity.type
_entity.pdbx_description
1 polymer ?
#
loop_
_entity_poly.entity_id
_entity_poly.type
_entity_poly.pdbx_seq_one_letter_code
_entity_poly.pdbx_strand_id
1 'polypeptide(L)'
;MKINQFAIAPTTLADEKKELQQIQFVRQSDLQLTPHRFLRRLLQQSFPEVTSHEAADSKIANLLAADHLDALSLTQMSDDIKPLHIDNLILQLLGFEAGRDFQIDAPEKITSKVNLPEFDHEALANDDLIHAWYQLLITHTTTGQTFLDQLAGRGYYHRLKNLPKPLFFNGKAQPVFDTSRLIHEVVYVESSQDSDHDGLRDLLKAEITRPAESNRQPVPVLYTASPYNQGTNDADGDALTHNVNVPLTEKPATANTLSGKRSVQAKVPDPRVVDSRTQQADEGFGNTFDYSLNDYFLARGFAVVYAAGIGTKESDGLRTTGDPAETTSTTAIIDWLNGKRTAFTNRTANVAIDATWSNRHVAMTGRSYLGTLATAAATTGVDGLKTIICEAGISSWYDYYRENGLVIAPGGFPGEDADVLAEETFSRQQQAGDYDRIKNKWQQQLTAIKNGQDRSTGNYNDFWDARNYRKNAKKIKADVMIVHGLNDWNVKPRNAEKLWRAIHDLPINHKIILHQGPHIYINNFRSLDFTDMVNLWLSHELYDLDNHAEKILPDVLIQDNTSAENWQAYPDWGDPANKTTQYHLTPNSLSTDTSSQETVQFNDQLDKSTFQLYAKDNGRWQRDLVKPSSPLQGHRQLFQASAQTNELVIDGCPILHLDAASDQSIGLVSAELVDSGEFTRLNPLPTTLARQAMALGNHFRKEDLREYELAKKETSYQLISKAHMNLQNRHALTQVDPITPGQTYSIKLELQPTHYRLAAGHQLGLIVYATDFGMTVRGNQNITYTLSLANSWLELPHL
;
A
#
# COMPACT_ATOMS: atom_id res chain seq x y z
N MET A 1 8.37 23.58 0.07
CA MET A 1 7.38 22.52 0.36
C MET A 1 6.67 22.18 -0.95
N LYS A 2 6.37 20.92 -1.24
CA LYS A 2 5.57 20.55 -2.40
C LYS A 2 4.30 19.81 -1.96
N ILE A 3 3.17 20.48 -2.11
CA ILE A 3 1.84 19.91 -1.85
C ILE A 3 1.27 19.47 -3.20
N ASN A 4 1.54 18.23 -3.59
CA ASN A 4 1.03 17.69 -4.86
C ASN A 4 -0.43 17.26 -4.67
N GLN A 5 -1.30 17.74 -5.57
CA GLN A 5 -2.74 17.51 -5.48
C GLN A 5 -3.25 16.93 -6.79
N PHE A 6 -3.64 15.65 -6.76
CA PHE A 6 -4.11 14.89 -7.91
C PHE A 6 -5.61 14.65 -7.88
N ALA A 7 -6.29 14.95 -6.77
CA ALA A 7 -7.71 14.72 -6.58
C ALA A 7 -8.58 15.96 -6.82
N ILE A 8 -8.03 17.11 -7.23
CA ILE A 8 -8.81 18.32 -7.51
C ILE A 8 -9.60 18.14 -8.81
N ALA A 9 -10.93 18.08 -8.71
CA ALA A 9 -11.79 17.98 -9.88
C ALA A 9 -11.95 19.37 -10.54
N PRO A 10 -11.74 19.50 -11.86
CA PRO A 10 -12.04 20.74 -12.57
C PRO A 10 -13.50 21.16 -12.34
N THR A 11 -13.73 22.40 -11.93
CA THR A 11 -15.06 22.90 -11.56
C THR A 11 -15.33 24.23 -12.27
N THR A 12 -16.50 24.38 -12.88
CA THR A 12 -16.90 25.66 -13.47
C THR A 12 -17.38 26.62 -12.39
N LEU A 13 -17.24 27.94 -12.58
CA LEU A 13 -17.74 28.93 -11.61
C LEU A 13 -19.22 28.72 -11.23
N ALA A 14 -20.06 28.25 -12.16
CA ALA A 14 -21.46 27.95 -11.86
C ALA A 14 -21.60 26.78 -10.87
N ASP A 15 -20.77 25.75 -11.02
CA ASP A 15 -20.73 24.61 -10.10
C ASP A 15 -20.06 24.98 -8.78
N GLU A 16 -19.00 25.80 -8.78
CA GLU A 16 -18.38 26.33 -7.55
C GLU A 16 -19.42 27.06 -6.70
N LYS A 17 -20.23 27.94 -7.31
CA LYS A 17 -21.34 28.64 -6.66
C LYS A 17 -22.35 27.65 -6.06
N LYS A 18 -22.74 26.65 -6.84
CA LYS A 18 -23.73 25.64 -6.42
C LYS A 18 -23.21 24.83 -5.23
N GLU A 19 -21.98 24.37 -5.27
CA GLU A 19 -21.38 23.57 -4.20
C GLU A 19 -21.18 24.40 -2.92
N LEU A 20 -20.69 25.64 -3.03
CA LEU A 20 -20.58 26.57 -1.89
C LEU A 20 -21.93 26.86 -1.24
N GLN A 21 -23.01 26.94 -2.03
CA GLN A 21 -24.37 27.06 -1.53
C GLN A 21 -24.85 25.77 -0.86
N GLN A 22 -24.52 24.61 -1.43
CA GLN A 22 -24.89 23.30 -0.90
C GLN A 22 -24.29 23.04 0.49
N ILE A 23 -23.04 23.46 0.70
CA ILE A 23 -22.39 23.41 2.02
C ILE A 23 -22.74 24.62 2.90
N GLN A 24 -23.60 25.53 2.43
CA GLN A 24 -24.03 26.77 3.12
C GLN A 24 -22.87 27.71 3.49
N PHE A 25 -21.76 27.66 2.75
CA PHE A 25 -20.65 28.61 2.88
C PHE A 25 -21.05 29.97 2.34
N VAL A 26 -21.72 29.99 1.19
CA VAL A 26 -22.31 31.18 0.57
C VAL A 26 -23.83 31.02 0.51
N ARG A 27 -24.58 32.07 0.85
CA ARG A 27 -26.05 32.10 0.70
C ARG A 27 -26.45 32.98 -0.48
N GLN A 28 -27.65 32.77 -1.03
CA GLN A 28 -28.18 33.60 -2.12
C GLN A 28 -28.20 35.11 -1.77
N SER A 29 -28.45 35.43 -0.50
CA SER A 29 -28.40 36.81 0.01
C SER A 29 -27.00 37.41 -0.02
N ASP A 30 -25.97 36.58 0.17
CA ASP A 30 -24.58 37.02 0.27
C ASP A 30 -24.06 37.50 -1.10
N LEU A 31 -24.60 36.93 -2.19
CA LEU A 31 -24.24 37.31 -3.57
C LEU A 31 -24.62 38.75 -3.95
N GLN A 32 -25.53 39.37 -3.19
CA GLN A 32 -25.97 40.76 -3.41
C GLN A 32 -25.13 41.78 -2.62
N LEU A 33 -24.16 41.32 -1.83
CA LEU A 33 -23.25 42.17 -1.08
C LEU A 33 -22.23 42.84 -2.01
N THR A 34 -21.70 43.99 -1.61
CA THR A 34 -20.52 44.57 -2.27
C THR A 34 -19.30 43.67 -2.04
N PRO A 35 -18.28 43.70 -2.92
CA PRO A 35 -17.09 42.84 -2.81
C PRO A 35 -16.45 42.83 -1.41
N HIS A 36 -16.26 43.99 -0.77
CA HIS A 36 -15.70 44.07 0.59
C HIS A 36 -16.58 43.40 1.66
N ARG A 37 -17.90 43.59 1.59
CA ARG A 37 -18.84 42.95 2.53
C ARG A 37 -18.92 41.45 2.28
N PHE A 38 -18.83 41.03 1.02
CA PHE A 38 -18.82 39.64 0.64
C PHE A 38 -17.53 38.94 1.09
N LEU A 39 -16.36 39.57 0.89
CA LEU A 39 -15.08 39.12 1.42
C LEU A 39 -15.12 38.94 2.94
N ARG A 40 -15.68 39.91 3.69
CA ARG A 40 -15.87 39.77 5.14
C ARG A 40 -16.70 38.55 5.50
N ARG A 41 -17.77 38.29 4.73
CA ARG A 41 -18.64 37.13 4.93
C ARG A 41 -17.88 35.82 4.71
N LEU A 42 -17.08 35.73 3.65
CA LEU A 42 -16.25 34.55 3.36
C LEU A 42 -15.20 34.31 4.46
N LEU A 43 -14.51 35.36 4.90
CA LEU A 43 -13.54 35.29 5.99
C LEU A 43 -14.18 34.84 7.32
N GLN A 44 -15.37 35.34 7.67
CA GLN A 44 -16.10 34.88 8.85
C GLN A 44 -16.44 33.39 8.78
N GLN A 45 -16.71 32.85 7.59
CA GLN A 45 -17.02 31.44 7.39
C GLN A 45 -15.79 30.54 7.57
N SER A 46 -14.59 31.06 7.33
CA SER A 46 -13.30 30.38 7.53
C SER A 46 -12.89 30.16 9.00
N PHE A 47 -13.66 30.69 9.95
CA PHE A 47 -13.46 30.51 11.40
C PHE A 47 -14.72 29.92 12.05
N PRO A 48 -15.04 28.63 11.83
CA PRO A 48 -16.26 28.02 12.34
C PRO A 48 -16.37 27.98 13.86
N GLU A 49 -15.24 28.05 14.56
CA GLU A 49 -15.15 27.97 16.02
C GLU A 49 -15.67 29.22 16.76
N VAL A 50 -15.89 30.34 16.06
CA VAL A 50 -16.39 31.57 16.67
C VAL A 50 -17.88 31.75 16.43
N THR A 51 -18.59 32.28 17.44
CA THR A 51 -20.06 32.41 17.40
C THR A 51 -20.56 33.86 17.39
N SER A 52 -19.68 34.85 17.60
CA SER A 52 -20.02 36.28 17.56
C SER A 52 -19.25 37.02 16.47
N HIS A 53 -19.79 38.18 16.05
CA HIS A 53 -19.17 39.01 15.02
C HIS A 53 -17.82 39.57 15.51
N GLU A 54 -17.74 39.98 16.77
CA GLU A 54 -16.54 40.58 17.37
C GLU A 54 -15.41 39.55 17.47
N ALA A 55 -15.73 38.31 17.84
CA ALA A 55 -14.76 37.22 17.87
C ALA A 55 -14.25 36.87 16.46
N ALA A 56 -15.13 36.89 15.46
CA ALA A 56 -14.75 36.71 14.06
C ALA A 56 -13.87 37.85 13.57
N ASP A 57 -14.25 39.10 13.83
CA ASP A 57 -13.47 40.28 13.46
C ASP A 57 -12.06 40.24 14.07
N SER A 58 -11.94 39.78 15.32
CA SER A 58 -10.62 39.58 15.95
C SER A 58 -9.77 38.52 15.24
N LYS A 59 -10.36 37.42 14.77
CA LYS A 59 -9.64 36.41 13.96
C LYS A 59 -9.20 37.00 12.61
N ILE A 60 -10.10 37.73 11.96
CA ILE A 60 -9.85 38.34 10.65
C ILE A 60 -8.74 39.39 10.74
N ALA A 61 -8.74 40.24 11.77
CA ALA A 61 -7.71 41.26 11.99
C ALA A 61 -6.29 40.69 12.24
N ASN A 62 -6.16 39.40 12.53
CA ASN A 62 -4.84 38.74 12.67
C ASN A 62 -4.26 38.30 11.32
N LEU A 63 -5.00 38.40 10.21
CA LEU A 63 -4.52 38.12 8.87
C LEU A 63 -4.06 39.42 8.20
N LEU A 64 -2.96 39.34 7.45
CA LEU A 64 -2.42 40.48 6.71
C LEU A 64 -2.76 40.38 5.22
N ALA A 65 -3.46 41.36 4.65
CA ALA A 65 -3.83 41.36 3.23
C ALA A 65 -2.79 42.06 2.34
N ALA A 66 -2.09 43.06 2.87
CA ALA A 66 -0.95 43.71 2.22
C ALA A 66 -0.07 44.35 3.30
N ASP A 67 1.07 44.93 2.91
CA ASP A 67 1.93 45.64 3.84
C ASP A 67 1.15 46.74 4.58
N HIS A 68 1.21 46.71 5.91
CA HIS A 68 0.44 47.59 6.80
C HIS A 68 -1.10 47.57 6.61
N LEU A 69 -1.68 46.53 5.98
CA LEU A 69 -3.12 46.39 5.78
C LEU A 69 -3.62 45.02 6.25
N ASP A 70 -4.29 44.99 7.41
CA ASP A 70 -4.94 43.76 7.89
C ASP A 70 -6.24 43.46 7.12
N ALA A 71 -6.68 42.19 7.17
CA ALA A 71 -7.84 41.73 6.43
C ALA A 71 -9.15 42.37 6.87
N LEU A 72 -9.29 42.74 8.15
CA LEU A 72 -10.50 43.38 8.65
C LEU A 72 -10.60 44.79 8.09
N SER A 73 -9.49 45.54 8.14
CA SER A 73 -9.36 46.87 7.52
C SER A 73 -9.65 46.82 6.02
N LEU A 74 -9.13 45.83 5.29
CA LEU A 74 -9.43 45.64 3.85
C LEU A 74 -10.94 45.54 3.58
N THR A 75 -11.69 44.85 4.44
CA THR A 75 -13.16 44.72 4.27
C THR A 75 -13.95 46.00 4.55
N GLN A 76 -13.29 47.06 5.00
CA GLN A 76 -13.89 48.35 5.34
C GLN A 76 -13.45 49.49 4.41
N MET A 77 -12.52 49.21 3.49
CA MET A 77 -12.01 50.16 2.50
C MET A 77 -13.00 50.39 1.35
N SER A 78 -12.69 51.39 0.53
CA SER A 78 -13.38 51.69 -0.73
C SER A 78 -12.58 51.37 -1.99
N ASP A 79 -11.27 51.10 -1.87
CA ASP A 79 -10.39 50.77 -2.98
C ASP A 79 -10.60 49.30 -3.41
N ASP A 80 -10.33 48.98 -4.68
CA ASP A 80 -10.56 47.64 -5.21
C ASP A 80 -9.80 46.53 -4.45
N ILE A 81 -10.43 45.37 -4.32
CA ILE A 81 -9.77 44.15 -3.86
C ILE A 81 -8.94 43.61 -5.01
N LYS A 82 -7.66 43.31 -4.75
CA LYS A 82 -6.69 42.86 -5.77
C LYS A 82 -6.30 41.40 -5.56
N PRO A 83 -5.82 40.70 -6.61
CA PRO A 83 -5.22 39.36 -6.48
C PRO A 83 -4.25 39.22 -5.31
N LEU A 84 -3.32 40.17 -5.18
CA LEU A 84 -2.36 40.27 -4.07
C LEU A 84 -3.01 40.10 -2.69
N HIS A 85 -4.14 40.79 -2.47
CA HIS A 85 -4.86 40.73 -1.20
C HIS A 85 -5.38 39.33 -0.92
N ILE A 86 -5.90 38.66 -1.94
CA ILE A 86 -6.52 37.35 -1.80
C ILE A 86 -5.47 36.25 -1.64
N ASP A 87 -4.38 36.30 -2.40
CA ASP A 87 -3.29 35.33 -2.28
C ASP A 87 -2.64 35.36 -0.89
N ASN A 88 -2.38 36.57 -0.36
CA ASN A 88 -1.88 36.73 1.01
C ASN A 88 -2.79 36.08 2.05
N LEU A 89 -4.11 36.28 1.94
CA LEU A 89 -5.08 35.69 2.86
C LEU A 89 -5.18 34.17 2.73
N ILE A 90 -5.21 33.65 1.49
CA ILE A 90 -5.26 32.22 1.21
C ILE A 90 -4.03 31.52 1.79
N LEU A 91 -2.83 32.03 1.54
CA LEU A 91 -1.59 31.43 2.04
C LEU A 91 -1.56 31.34 3.57
N GLN A 92 -1.98 32.41 4.27
CA GLN A 92 -2.08 32.37 5.73
C GLN A 92 -3.13 31.38 6.23
N LEU A 93 -4.30 31.31 5.58
CA LEU A 93 -5.36 30.36 5.92
C LEU A 93 -4.96 28.91 5.66
N LEU A 94 -4.11 28.67 4.66
CA LEU A 94 -3.49 27.36 4.39
C LEU A 94 -2.35 27.02 5.38
N GLY A 95 -1.98 27.95 6.26
CA GLY A 95 -0.98 27.74 7.30
C GLY A 95 0.46 28.04 6.88
N PHE A 96 0.67 28.81 5.81
CA PHE A 96 1.98 29.37 5.48
C PHE A 96 2.27 30.63 6.31
N GLU A 97 3.51 30.78 6.76
CA GLU A 97 3.94 31.90 7.59
C GLU A 97 4.48 33.06 6.74
N ALA A 98 3.85 34.23 6.83
CA ALA A 98 4.31 35.45 6.15
C ALA A 98 5.73 35.87 6.61
N GLY A 99 6.58 36.27 5.66
CA GLY A 99 7.98 36.62 5.89
C GLY A 99 8.93 35.42 5.99
N ARG A 100 8.40 34.22 6.22
CA ARG A 100 9.17 32.96 6.25
C ARG A 100 8.94 32.12 5.00
N ASP A 101 7.69 31.78 4.72
CA ASP A 101 7.32 30.89 3.62
C ASP A 101 6.99 31.66 2.33
N PHE A 102 6.48 32.88 2.46
CA PHE A 102 6.16 33.78 1.34
C PHE A 102 6.32 35.26 1.76
N GLN A 103 6.39 36.17 0.78
CA GLN A 103 6.51 37.62 1.02
C GLN A 103 5.16 38.31 0.76
N ILE A 104 4.78 39.24 1.63
CA ILE A 104 3.45 39.90 1.60
C ILE A 104 3.28 40.81 0.38
N ASP A 105 4.37 41.37 -0.14
CA ASP A 105 4.37 42.22 -1.33
C ASP A 105 4.45 41.43 -2.65
N ALA A 106 4.70 40.11 -2.58
CA ALA A 106 4.80 39.21 -3.73
C ALA A 106 4.42 37.74 -3.39
N PRO A 107 3.21 37.46 -2.90
CA PRO A 107 2.74 36.11 -2.56
C PRO A 107 2.72 35.16 -3.75
N GLU A 108 2.53 35.68 -4.97
CA GLU A 108 2.56 34.91 -6.22
C GLU A 108 3.94 34.29 -6.50
N LYS A 109 5.00 34.78 -5.85
CA LYS A 109 6.36 34.25 -5.95
C LYS A 109 6.68 33.18 -4.90
N ILE A 110 5.67 32.67 -4.18
CA ILE A 110 5.88 31.56 -3.26
C ILE A 110 6.57 30.40 -3.98
N THR A 111 7.62 29.86 -3.35
CA THR A 111 8.42 28.77 -3.95
C THR A 111 7.81 27.39 -3.72
N SER A 112 6.84 27.30 -2.82
CA SER A 112 6.12 26.07 -2.54
C SER A 112 5.10 25.78 -3.63
N LYS A 113 4.98 24.50 -4.01
CA LYS A 113 3.90 24.05 -4.90
C LYS A 113 2.62 23.94 -4.07
N VAL A 114 1.63 24.76 -4.40
CA VAL A 114 0.32 24.85 -3.74
C VAL A 114 -0.71 25.30 -4.80
N ASN A 115 -1.98 24.91 -4.64
CA ASN A 115 -3.07 25.31 -5.54
C ASN A 115 -3.61 26.68 -5.11
N LEU A 116 -3.25 27.73 -5.85
CA LEU A 116 -3.75 29.09 -5.70
C LEU A 116 -4.74 29.41 -6.82
N PRO A 117 -5.76 30.25 -6.57
CA PRO A 117 -6.65 30.72 -7.63
C PRO A 117 -5.89 31.57 -8.66
N GLU A 118 -6.35 31.53 -9.91
CA GLU A 118 -5.82 32.37 -10.98
C GLU A 118 -6.81 33.50 -11.28
N PHE A 119 -6.30 34.71 -11.51
CA PHE A 119 -7.08 35.89 -11.85
C PHE A 119 -6.51 36.55 -13.11
N ASP A 120 -7.38 36.99 -14.02
CA ASP A 120 -6.99 37.63 -15.29
C ASP A 120 -7.15 39.16 -15.26
N HIS A 121 -7.48 39.74 -14.10
CA HIS A 121 -7.67 41.19 -13.92
C HIS A 121 -7.35 41.65 -12.49
N GLU A 122 -7.12 42.96 -12.34
CA GLU A 122 -6.59 43.57 -11.11
C GLU A 122 -7.65 43.88 -10.03
N ALA A 123 -8.92 44.03 -10.41
CA ALA A 123 -10.00 44.45 -9.52
C ALA A 123 -11.06 43.35 -9.39
N LEU A 124 -11.06 42.64 -8.28
CA LEU A 124 -11.84 41.42 -8.08
C LEU A 124 -13.29 41.70 -7.67
N ALA A 125 -14.22 41.01 -8.32
CA ALA A 125 -15.64 41.01 -8.02
C ALA A 125 -16.06 39.80 -7.18
N ASN A 126 -17.35 39.71 -6.84
CA ASN A 126 -17.88 38.59 -6.04
C ASN A 126 -17.64 37.22 -6.70
N ASP A 127 -17.64 37.15 -8.03
CA ASP A 127 -17.41 35.92 -8.77
C ASP A 127 -15.97 35.42 -8.61
N ASP A 128 -15.00 36.33 -8.61
CA ASP A 128 -13.59 36.01 -8.36
C ASP A 128 -13.36 35.61 -6.90
N LEU A 129 -14.06 36.25 -5.96
CA LEU A 129 -14.02 35.88 -4.53
C LEU A 129 -14.65 34.51 -4.27
N ILE A 130 -15.70 34.14 -5.01
CA ILE A 130 -16.29 32.80 -4.99
C ILE A 130 -15.28 31.78 -5.48
N HIS A 131 -14.67 32.03 -6.64
CA HIS A 131 -13.65 31.16 -7.20
C HIS A 131 -12.48 30.99 -6.21
N ALA A 132 -11.96 32.10 -5.68
CA ALA A 132 -10.87 32.09 -4.71
C ALA A 132 -11.17 31.26 -3.47
N TRP A 133 -12.36 31.40 -2.88
CA TRP A 133 -12.72 30.62 -1.70
C TRP A 133 -13.02 29.16 -2.02
N TYR A 134 -13.56 28.86 -3.20
CA TYR A 134 -13.72 27.48 -3.65
C TYR A 134 -12.35 26.80 -3.78
N GLN A 135 -11.40 27.45 -4.45
CA GLN A 135 -10.02 26.97 -4.59
C GLN A 135 -9.35 26.80 -3.22
N LEU A 136 -9.48 27.77 -2.31
CA LEU A 136 -8.99 27.64 -0.94
C LEU A 136 -9.54 26.39 -0.23
N LEU A 137 -10.84 26.14 -0.32
CA LEU A 137 -11.49 25.03 0.39
C LEU A 137 -11.01 23.66 -0.08
N ILE A 138 -10.70 23.50 -1.36
CA ILE A 138 -10.20 22.24 -1.94
C ILE A 138 -8.68 22.11 -1.86
N THR A 139 -7.96 23.17 -1.49
CA THR A 139 -6.50 23.15 -1.39
C THR A 139 -6.03 22.57 -0.05
N HIS A 140 -5.05 21.67 -0.11
CA HIS A 140 -4.31 21.16 1.04
C HIS A 140 -3.52 22.24 1.76
N THR A 141 -3.65 22.22 3.08
CA THR A 141 -2.92 23.08 4.01
C THR A 141 -1.53 22.51 4.30
N THR A 142 -0.68 23.30 4.96
CA THR A 142 0.65 22.85 5.44
C THR A 142 0.57 21.68 6.44
N THR A 143 -0.63 21.34 6.91
CA THR A 143 -0.91 20.23 7.83
C THR A 143 -1.43 18.94 7.16
N GLY A 144 -1.50 18.89 5.82
CA GLY A 144 -1.77 17.67 5.05
C GLY A 144 -3.25 17.29 4.86
N GLN A 145 -4.16 18.25 5.05
CA GLN A 145 -5.58 18.10 4.69
C GLN A 145 -6.05 19.33 3.94
N THR A 146 -7.12 19.19 3.15
CA THR A 146 -7.82 20.33 2.56
C THR A 146 -8.24 21.33 3.63
N PHE A 147 -8.32 22.61 3.27
CA PHE A 147 -8.80 23.63 4.20
C PHE A 147 -10.23 23.32 4.67
N LEU A 148 -11.08 22.78 3.79
CA LEU A 148 -12.43 22.36 4.17
C LEU A 148 -12.44 21.24 5.22
N ASP A 149 -11.53 20.26 5.14
CA ASP A 149 -11.40 19.24 6.18
C ASP A 149 -10.93 19.83 7.51
N GLN A 150 -10.03 20.83 7.50
CA GLN A 150 -9.70 21.58 8.71
C GLN A 150 -10.91 22.34 9.28
N LEU A 151 -11.74 22.95 8.43
CA LEU A 151 -12.97 23.62 8.87
C LEU A 151 -13.93 22.60 9.49
N ALA A 152 -14.08 21.43 8.86
CA ALA A 152 -14.92 20.35 9.35
C ALA A 152 -14.46 19.84 10.71
N GLY A 153 -13.16 19.61 10.89
CA GLY A 153 -12.56 19.24 12.17
C GLY A 153 -12.72 20.30 13.27
N ARG A 154 -12.91 21.57 12.89
CA ARG A 154 -13.26 22.69 13.78
C ARG A 154 -14.76 22.91 13.96
N GLY A 155 -15.60 21.99 13.48
CA GLY A 155 -17.04 21.99 13.71
C GLY A 155 -17.87 22.71 12.64
N TYR A 156 -17.31 23.01 11.46
CA TYR A 156 -18.04 23.74 10.40
C TYR A 156 -19.38 23.11 10.04
N TYR A 157 -19.43 21.79 9.79
CA TYR A 157 -20.69 21.13 9.46
C TYR A 157 -21.64 20.96 10.66
N HIS A 158 -21.11 20.92 11.89
CA HIS A 158 -21.92 20.66 13.10
C HIS A 158 -22.77 21.87 13.51
N ARG A 159 -22.35 23.09 13.14
CA ARG A 159 -23.17 24.30 13.35
C ARG A 159 -24.28 24.47 12.31
N LEU A 160 -24.22 23.72 11.21
CA LEU A 160 -25.19 23.82 10.11
C LEU A 160 -26.37 22.89 10.35
N LYS A 161 -27.53 23.25 9.78
CA LYS A 161 -28.76 22.47 9.87
C LYS A 161 -29.17 22.01 8.48
N ASN A 162 -29.86 20.87 8.41
CA ASN A 162 -30.48 20.34 7.20
C ASN A 162 -29.50 20.10 6.04
N LEU A 163 -28.29 19.63 6.34
CA LEU A 163 -27.36 19.16 5.31
C LEU A 163 -27.80 17.80 4.75
N PRO A 164 -27.62 17.55 3.44
CA PRO A 164 -27.84 16.22 2.88
C PRO A 164 -26.83 15.22 3.48
N LYS A 165 -27.22 13.95 3.55
CA LYS A 165 -26.38 12.84 3.98
C LYS A 165 -26.56 11.70 2.96
N PRO A 166 -25.55 11.30 2.19
CA PRO A 166 -24.22 11.91 2.11
C PRO A 166 -24.24 13.34 1.54
N LEU A 167 -23.16 14.07 1.78
CA LEU A 167 -22.86 15.37 1.17
C LEU A 167 -21.56 15.23 0.38
N PHE A 168 -21.52 15.82 -0.82
CA PHE A 168 -20.32 15.84 -1.67
C PHE A 168 -19.88 17.28 -1.94
N PHE A 169 -18.57 17.49 -2.02
CA PHE A 169 -17.93 18.74 -2.43
C PHE A 169 -16.68 18.40 -3.24
N ASN A 170 -16.51 19.01 -4.40
CA ASN A 170 -15.49 18.70 -5.41
C ASN A 170 -15.39 17.18 -5.68
N GLY A 171 -16.57 16.53 -5.81
CA GLY A 171 -16.70 15.10 -6.05
C GLY A 171 -16.42 14.17 -4.86
N LYS A 172 -16.13 14.70 -3.66
CA LYS A 172 -15.67 13.93 -2.49
C LYS A 172 -16.68 13.95 -1.35
N ALA A 173 -16.87 12.82 -0.68
CA ALA A 173 -17.76 12.70 0.47
C ALA A 173 -17.26 13.56 1.65
N GLN A 174 -18.19 14.25 2.30
CA GLN A 174 -17.92 15.23 3.36
C GLN A 174 -18.31 14.70 4.76
N PRO A 175 -17.60 15.10 5.83
CA PRO A 175 -17.80 14.57 7.18
C PRO A 175 -19.05 15.13 7.88
N VAL A 176 -20.22 14.75 7.39
CA VAL A 176 -21.54 15.20 7.89
C VAL A 176 -22.26 14.16 8.77
N PHE A 177 -21.65 13.00 9.02
CA PHE A 177 -22.21 11.95 9.87
C PHE A 177 -21.75 12.12 11.32
N ASP A 178 -22.64 11.82 12.28
CA ASP A 178 -22.36 12.01 13.70
C ASP A 178 -21.54 10.84 14.27
N THR A 179 -20.22 11.06 14.38
CA THR A 179 -19.28 10.06 14.87
C THR A 179 -19.41 9.77 16.37
N SER A 180 -20.11 10.62 17.14
CA SER A 180 -20.40 10.33 18.55
C SER A 180 -21.48 9.25 18.73
N ARG A 181 -22.16 8.90 17.64
CA ARG A 181 -23.27 7.94 17.59
C ARG A 181 -22.97 6.74 16.68
N LEU A 182 -21.70 6.44 16.44
CA LEU A 182 -21.33 5.22 15.71
C LEU A 182 -21.90 3.99 16.45
N ILE A 183 -22.41 3.06 15.66
CA ILE A 183 -22.89 1.77 16.12
C ILE A 183 -21.75 0.76 15.99
N HIS A 184 -21.50 0.01 17.07
CA HIS A 184 -20.49 -1.04 17.14
C HIS A 184 -21.16 -2.38 17.42
N GLU A 185 -21.18 -3.27 16.44
CA GLU A 185 -21.91 -4.54 16.47
C GLU A 185 -21.02 -5.70 16.03
N VAL A 186 -21.30 -6.88 16.55
CA VAL A 186 -20.70 -8.15 16.11
C VAL A 186 -21.78 -9.05 15.53
N VAL A 187 -21.44 -9.72 14.42
CA VAL A 187 -22.26 -10.80 13.84
C VAL A 187 -21.39 -11.98 13.44
N TYR A 188 -22.02 -13.12 13.18
CA TYR A 188 -21.36 -14.36 12.79
C TYR A 188 -21.85 -14.81 11.42
N VAL A 189 -21.07 -14.53 10.37
CA VAL A 189 -21.41 -14.84 8.98
C VAL A 189 -21.15 -16.32 8.70
N GLU A 190 -22.13 -17.05 8.17
CA GLU A 190 -21.96 -18.46 7.83
C GLU A 190 -21.28 -18.63 6.47
N SER A 191 -20.06 -19.16 6.46
CA SER A 191 -19.29 -19.44 5.24
C SER A 191 -19.81 -20.66 4.46
N SER A 192 -19.28 -20.92 3.27
CA SER A 192 -19.60 -22.10 2.45
C SER A 192 -18.52 -23.17 2.53
N GLN A 193 -18.01 -23.44 3.73
CA GLN A 193 -16.95 -24.40 4.00
C GLN A 193 -17.05 -24.95 5.42
N ASP A 194 -16.38 -26.08 5.66
CA ASP A 194 -16.22 -26.76 6.95
C ASP A 194 -14.72 -27.08 7.09
N SER A 195 -13.93 -26.06 7.43
CA SER A 195 -12.47 -26.14 7.40
C SER A 195 -11.87 -26.78 8.65
N ASP A 196 -12.65 -26.90 9.74
CA ASP A 196 -12.27 -27.67 10.91
C ASP A 196 -12.92 -29.06 10.98
N HIS A 197 -13.76 -29.45 10.01
CA HIS A 197 -14.34 -30.79 9.88
C HIS A 197 -15.19 -31.19 11.09
N ASP A 198 -16.05 -30.31 11.57
CA ASP A 198 -17.02 -30.59 12.64
C ASP A 198 -18.41 -30.97 12.12
N GLY A 199 -18.62 -30.92 10.79
CA GLY A 199 -19.88 -31.23 10.13
C GLY A 199 -20.85 -30.06 10.06
N LEU A 200 -20.43 -28.86 10.47
CA LEU A 200 -21.14 -27.60 10.33
C LEU A 200 -20.36 -26.66 9.42
N ARG A 201 -21.03 -25.65 8.88
CA ARG A 201 -20.34 -24.59 8.13
C ARG A 201 -19.60 -23.67 9.08
N ASP A 202 -18.41 -23.21 8.74
CA ASP A 202 -17.65 -22.30 9.61
C ASP A 202 -18.41 -20.97 9.77
N LEU A 203 -18.63 -20.53 11.02
CA LEU A 203 -19.07 -19.17 11.34
C LEU A 203 -17.88 -18.23 11.46
N LEU A 204 -18.01 -17.04 10.88
CA LEU A 204 -16.97 -16.02 10.81
C LEU A 204 -17.41 -14.80 11.60
N LYS A 205 -16.65 -14.45 12.64
CA LYS A 205 -16.88 -13.20 13.38
C LYS A 205 -16.60 -12.00 12.47
N ALA A 206 -17.54 -11.07 12.42
CA ALA A 206 -17.40 -9.78 11.76
C ALA A 206 -17.73 -8.64 12.75
N GLU A 207 -16.78 -7.73 12.94
CA GLU A 207 -16.91 -6.51 13.74
C GLU A 207 -17.29 -5.34 12.81
N ILE A 208 -18.38 -4.65 13.15
CA ILE A 208 -19.01 -3.63 12.30
C ILE A 208 -19.03 -2.31 13.06
N THR A 209 -18.39 -1.28 12.50
CA THR A 209 -18.57 0.11 12.91
C THR A 209 -19.34 0.84 11.81
N ARG A 210 -20.50 1.43 12.12
CA ARG A 210 -21.32 2.12 11.11
C ARG A 210 -22.00 3.38 11.65
N PRO A 211 -22.24 4.41 10.81
CA PRO A 211 -23.02 5.58 11.21
C PRO A 211 -24.44 5.21 11.66
N ALA A 212 -24.97 5.81 12.72
CA ALA A 212 -26.34 5.53 13.17
C ALA A 212 -27.42 5.85 12.12
N GLU A 213 -27.15 6.81 11.23
CA GLU A 213 -27.99 7.17 10.10
C GLU A 213 -28.21 6.00 9.12
N SER A 214 -27.31 5.01 9.12
CA SER A 214 -27.43 3.80 8.28
C SER A 214 -28.68 2.97 8.58
N ASN A 215 -29.29 3.13 9.76
CA ASN A 215 -30.58 2.52 10.08
C ASN A 215 -31.76 3.08 9.26
N ARG A 216 -31.58 4.24 8.61
CA ARG A 216 -32.61 4.91 7.79
C ARG A 216 -32.24 4.92 6.31
N GLN A 217 -30.96 5.08 6.02
CA GLN A 217 -30.44 5.15 4.66
C GLN A 217 -29.23 4.23 4.54
N PRO A 218 -29.29 3.18 3.72
CA PRO A 218 -28.16 2.28 3.57
C PRO A 218 -26.88 2.99 3.10
N VAL A 219 -25.74 2.52 3.59
CA VAL A 219 -24.41 3.10 3.32
C VAL A 219 -23.47 2.08 2.68
N PRO A 220 -22.47 2.52 1.91
CA PRO A 220 -21.40 1.66 1.42
C PRO A 220 -20.50 1.15 2.53
N VAL A 221 -19.71 0.11 2.21
CA VAL A 221 -18.90 -0.62 3.17
C VAL A 221 -17.43 -0.67 2.76
N LEU A 222 -16.54 -0.33 3.70
CA LEU A 222 -15.12 -0.62 3.62
C LEU A 222 -14.84 -1.88 4.45
N TYR A 223 -14.54 -2.97 3.77
CA TYR A 223 -14.26 -4.26 4.38
C TYR A 223 -12.75 -4.52 4.44
N THR A 224 -12.22 -4.71 5.65
CA THR A 224 -10.83 -5.12 5.85
C THR A 224 -10.77 -6.55 6.38
N ALA A 225 -10.27 -7.45 5.55
CA ALA A 225 -10.00 -8.84 5.92
C ALA A 225 -8.63 -8.93 6.62
N SER A 226 -8.61 -9.07 7.95
CA SER A 226 -7.37 -9.00 8.73
C SER A 226 -7.23 -10.19 9.68
N PRO A 227 -6.44 -11.22 9.31
CA PRO A 227 -6.14 -12.35 10.18
C PRO A 227 -5.53 -11.96 11.54
N TYR A 228 -4.95 -10.76 11.64
CA TYR A 228 -4.31 -10.23 12.86
C TYR A 228 -5.30 -9.60 13.85
N ASN A 229 -6.50 -9.18 13.41
CA ASN A 229 -7.35 -8.29 14.19
C ASN A 229 -7.89 -8.88 15.50
N GLN A 230 -7.93 -10.21 15.59
CA GLN A 230 -8.41 -10.92 16.78
C GLN A 230 -7.27 -11.42 17.69
N GLY A 231 -6.06 -10.86 17.51
CA GLY A 231 -4.84 -11.21 18.23
C GLY A 231 -3.88 -12.04 17.38
N THR A 232 -2.61 -12.03 17.77
CA THR A 232 -1.54 -12.84 17.18
C THR A 232 -0.84 -13.67 18.25
N ASN A 233 -0.18 -14.77 17.84
CA ASN A 233 0.57 -15.67 18.70
C ASN A 233 2.08 -15.55 18.47
N ASP A 234 2.60 -14.32 18.60
CA ASP A 234 3.98 -13.97 18.20
C ASP A 234 5.03 -14.92 18.81
N ALA A 235 4.89 -15.28 20.09
CA ALA A 235 5.84 -16.17 20.77
C ALA A 235 5.83 -17.60 20.20
N ASP A 236 4.68 -18.10 19.76
CA ASP A 236 4.55 -19.43 19.15
C ASP A 236 5.10 -19.41 17.71
N GLY A 237 4.87 -18.32 16.97
CA GLY A 237 5.49 -18.05 15.66
C GLY A 237 7.02 -17.98 15.73
N ASP A 238 7.55 -17.18 16.66
CA ASP A 238 8.99 -17.07 16.93
C ASP A 238 9.60 -18.44 17.28
N ALA A 239 8.90 -19.25 18.08
CA ALA A 239 9.36 -20.59 18.44
C ALA A 239 9.33 -21.58 17.25
N LEU A 240 8.42 -21.37 16.29
CA LEU A 240 8.29 -22.18 15.08
C LEU A 240 9.23 -21.73 13.95
N THR A 241 9.77 -20.52 14.02
CA THR A 241 10.68 -19.94 13.02
C THR A 241 11.84 -20.88 12.71
N HIS A 242 12.02 -21.16 11.42
CA HIS A 242 12.95 -22.18 10.96
C HIS A 242 14.40 -21.72 11.02
N ASN A 243 15.30 -22.58 11.48
CA ASN A 243 16.74 -22.32 11.37
C ASN A 243 17.16 -22.23 9.89
N VAL A 244 17.74 -21.09 9.51
CA VAL A 244 18.26 -20.86 8.15
C VAL A 244 19.73 -21.22 7.99
N ASN A 245 20.47 -21.46 9.08
CA ASN A 245 21.86 -21.92 9.03
C ASN A 245 21.91 -23.43 8.76
N VAL A 246 21.50 -23.81 7.55
CA VAL A 246 21.41 -25.18 7.07
C VAL A 246 22.04 -25.27 5.67
N PRO A 247 22.63 -26.42 5.31
CA PRO A 247 23.23 -26.59 3.98
C PRO A 247 22.18 -26.53 2.87
N LEU A 248 22.61 -26.04 1.70
CA LEU A 248 21.90 -26.28 0.45
C LEU A 248 22.03 -27.76 0.09
N THR A 249 20.90 -28.40 -0.21
CA THR A 249 20.84 -29.83 -0.54
C THR A 249 20.49 -30.04 -2.01
N GLU A 250 21.02 -31.12 -2.58
CA GLU A 250 20.67 -31.54 -3.93
C GLU A 250 19.21 -31.94 -4.00
N LYS A 251 18.50 -31.44 -5.00
CA LYS A 251 17.10 -31.75 -5.25
C LYS A 251 16.96 -32.99 -6.12
N PRO A 252 15.96 -33.85 -5.86
CA PRO A 252 15.59 -34.91 -6.79
C PRO A 252 15.21 -34.33 -8.16
N ALA A 253 15.82 -34.83 -9.22
CA ALA A 253 15.48 -34.43 -10.58
C ALA A 253 14.00 -34.74 -10.87
N THR A 254 13.27 -33.77 -11.42
CA THR A 254 11.86 -33.94 -11.80
C THR A 254 11.54 -33.04 -12.99
N ALA A 255 10.83 -33.60 -13.97
CA ALA A 255 10.38 -32.84 -15.14
C ALA A 255 9.26 -31.86 -14.79
N ASN A 256 8.44 -32.18 -13.77
CA ASN A 256 7.37 -31.33 -13.28
C ASN A 256 7.04 -31.67 -11.83
N THR A 257 7.02 -30.67 -10.95
CA THR A 257 6.64 -30.79 -9.53
C THR A 257 5.14 -30.72 -9.29
N LEU A 258 4.36 -30.27 -10.27
CA LEU A 258 2.90 -30.26 -10.18
C LEU A 258 2.35 -31.66 -10.42
N SER A 259 1.53 -32.16 -9.51
CA SER A 259 0.96 -33.51 -9.65
C SER A 259 -0.15 -33.58 -10.70
N GLY A 260 -0.69 -32.43 -11.12
CA GLY A 260 -1.86 -32.34 -11.99
C GLY A 260 -3.17 -32.80 -11.32
N LYS A 261 -3.13 -33.15 -10.02
CA LYS A 261 -4.32 -33.51 -9.26
C LYS A 261 -5.16 -32.26 -9.02
N ARG A 262 -6.43 -32.31 -9.40
CA ARG A 262 -7.41 -31.32 -8.98
C ARG A 262 -7.71 -31.52 -7.50
N SER A 263 -7.78 -30.42 -6.76
CA SER A 263 -8.32 -30.44 -5.40
C SER A 263 -9.73 -31.07 -5.44
N VAL A 264 -9.95 -32.07 -4.60
CA VAL A 264 -11.28 -32.65 -4.42
C VAL A 264 -12.06 -31.68 -3.55
N GLN A 265 -13.15 -31.13 -4.09
CA GLN A 265 -14.00 -30.23 -3.34
C GLN A 265 -14.61 -31.00 -2.16
N ALA A 266 -14.31 -30.56 -0.93
CA ALA A 266 -14.91 -31.13 0.26
C ALA A 266 -16.44 -30.98 0.20
N LYS A 267 -17.17 -31.98 0.70
CA LYS A 267 -18.62 -31.89 0.80
C LYS A 267 -18.95 -30.79 1.82
N VAL A 268 -19.55 -29.70 1.36
CA VAL A 268 -20.02 -28.63 2.24
C VAL A 268 -21.26 -29.12 2.98
N PRO A 269 -21.35 -28.98 4.31
CA PRO A 269 -22.56 -29.29 5.07
C PRO A 269 -23.77 -28.44 4.64
N ASP A 270 -24.96 -28.88 5.03
CA ASP A 270 -26.17 -28.09 4.83
C ASP A 270 -26.10 -26.78 5.65
N PRO A 271 -26.73 -25.68 5.19
CA PRO A 271 -26.81 -24.45 5.97
C PRO A 271 -27.49 -24.68 7.32
N ARG A 272 -27.15 -23.89 8.34
CA ARG A 272 -27.90 -23.87 9.61
C ARG A 272 -29.37 -23.52 9.39
N VAL A 273 -30.23 -24.13 10.20
CA VAL A 273 -31.66 -23.77 10.25
C VAL A 273 -31.79 -22.37 10.86
N VAL A 274 -32.63 -21.52 10.27
CA VAL A 274 -32.94 -20.19 10.81
C VAL A 274 -34.19 -20.30 11.68
N ASP A 275 -34.03 -20.10 12.99
CA ASP A 275 -35.15 -20.20 13.95
C ASP A 275 -35.99 -18.91 13.98
N SER A 276 -35.35 -17.76 13.85
CA SER A 276 -36.00 -16.44 13.74
C SER A 276 -35.09 -15.40 13.08
N ARG A 277 -35.61 -14.19 12.82
CA ARG A 277 -34.87 -13.07 12.21
C ARG A 277 -34.96 -11.81 13.07
N THR A 278 -33.86 -11.05 13.14
CA THR A 278 -33.78 -9.78 13.86
C THR A 278 -32.97 -8.74 13.08
N GLN A 279 -33.05 -7.49 13.50
CA GLN A 279 -32.24 -6.36 13.01
C GLN A 279 -31.25 -5.84 14.06
N GLN A 280 -31.23 -6.47 15.24
CA GLN A 280 -30.39 -6.07 16.36
C GLN A 280 -29.36 -7.15 16.63
N ALA A 281 -28.08 -6.78 16.66
CA ALA A 281 -27.02 -7.67 17.12
C ALA A 281 -27.09 -7.86 18.65
N ASP A 282 -26.68 -9.04 19.12
CA ASP A 282 -26.63 -9.37 20.56
C ASP A 282 -25.30 -8.97 21.21
N GLU A 283 -24.31 -8.60 20.40
CA GLU A 283 -22.93 -8.37 20.80
C GLU A 283 -22.41 -7.06 20.18
N GLY A 284 -21.65 -6.32 20.97
CA GLY A 284 -20.83 -5.19 20.53
C GLY A 284 -19.38 -5.44 20.92
N PHE A 285 -18.47 -4.56 20.51
CA PHE A 285 -17.04 -4.72 20.75
C PHE A 285 -16.39 -3.42 21.24
N GLY A 286 -15.20 -3.55 21.84
CA GLY A 286 -14.39 -2.43 22.33
C GLY A 286 -13.46 -1.86 21.25
N ASN A 287 -12.29 -1.37 21.66
CA ASN A 287 -11.29 -0.89 20.70
C ASN A 287 -10.69 -2.07 19.91
N THR A 288 -10.56 -1.89 18.60
CA THR A 288 -9.97 -2.86 17.66
C THR A 288 -8.76 -2.26 16.96
N PHE A 289 -8.06 -3.07 16.16
CA PHE A 289 -7.13 -2.54 15.16
C PHE A 289 -7.84 -1.49 14.31
N ASP A 290 -7.17 -0.37 14.05
CA ASP A 290 -7.72 0.67 13.18
C ASP A 290 -6.76 1.13 12.11
N TYR A 291 -7.28 1.12 10.88
CA TYR A 291 -6.67 1.83 9.77
C TYR A 291 -7.28 3.23 9.71
N SER A 292 -6.47 4.26 9.94
CA SER A 292 -6.96 5.65 10.02
C SER A 292 -7.67 6.15 8.76
N LEU A 293 -7.42 5.56 7.59
CA LEU A 293 -8.20 5.83 6.40
C LEU A 293 -9.65 5.34 6.53
N ASN A 294 -9.88 4.16 7.10
CA ASN A 294 -11.23 3.65 7.36
C ASN A 294 -11.97 4.56 8.35
N ASP A 295 -11.28 5.03 9.40
CA ASP A 295 -11.81 6.02 10.34
C ASP A 295 -12.22 7.34 9.67
N TYR A 296 -11.41 7.84 8.73
CA TYR A 296 -11.73 9.03 7.93
C TYR A 296 -13.08 8.87 7.20
N PHE A 297 -13.37 7.67 6.69
CA PHE A 297 -14.61 7.39 5.96
C PHE A 297 -15.83 7.14 6.85
N LEU A 298 -15.66 6.74 8.13
CA LEU A 298 -16.78 6.64 9.08
C LEU A 298 -17.50 7.99 9.24
N ALA A 299 -16.75 9.08 9.33
CA ALA A 299 -17.32 10.44 9.43
C ALA A 299 -18.04 10.86 8.13
N ARG A 300 -17.74 10.21 7.00
CA ARG A 300 -18.20 10.54 5.64
C ARG A 300 -19.27 9.60 5.11
N GLY A 301 -19.84 8.78 5.98
CA GLY A 301 -21.01 7.96 5.65
C GLY A 301 -20.68 6.60 5.08
N PHE A 302 -19.50 6.05 5.36
CA PHE A 302 -19.17 4.66 5.02
C PHE A 302 -19.21 3.83 6.30
N ALA A 303 -19.70 2.60 6.21
CA ALA A 303 -19.51 1.61 7.27
C ALA A 303 -18.14 0.95 7.12
N VAL A 304 -17.56 0.52 8.23
CA VAL A 304 -16.30 -0.22 8.28
C VAL A 304 -16.58 -1.59 8.88
N VAL A 305 -16.11 -2.63 8.20
CA VAL A 305 -16.23 -4.02 8.64
C VAL A 305 -14.84 -4.64 8.73
N TYR A 306 -14.54 -5.25 9.87
CA TYR A 306 -13.34 -6.06 10.04
C TYR A 306 -13.75 -7.52 10.28
N ALA A 307 -13.11 -8.45 9.58
CA ALA A 307 -13.25 -9.87 9.84
C ALA A 307 -11.90 -10.56 9.71
N ALA A 308 -11.58 -11.45 10.65
CA ALA A 308 -10.29 -12.12 10.69
C ALA A 308 -10.26 -13.47 9.95
N GLY A 309 -11.44 -13.98 9.57
CA GLY A 309 -11.61 -15.19 8.78
C GLY A 309 -11.66 -16.45 9.64
N ILE A 310 -11.41 -17.60 9.01
CA ILE A 310 -11.35 -18.90 9.69
C ILE A 310 -10.15 -19.00 10.62
N GLY A 311 -10.24 -19.84 11.65
CA GLY A 311 -9.13 -20.15 12.57
C GLY A 311 -8.71 -19.02 13.51
N THR A 312 -9.46 -17.92 13.53
CA THR A 312 -9.22 -16.78 14.42
C THR A 312 -10.16 -16.83 15.62
N LYS A 313 -9.85 -16.06 16.67
CA LYS A 313 -10.68 -15.97 17.88
C LYS A 313 -12.15 -15.76 17.52
N GLU A 314 -13.02 -16.55 18.15
CA GLU A 314 -14.49 -16.51 17.98
C GLU A 314 -15.03 -16.86 16.58
N SER A 315 -14.17 -17.16 15.61
CA SER A 315 -14.56 -17.84 14.36
C SER A 315 -14.33 -19.35 14.45
N ASP A 316 -15.06 -20.12 13.65
CA ASP A 316 -14.78 -21.53 13.41
C ASP A 316 -13.61 -21.72 12.41
N GLY A 317 -13.27 -22.97 12.10
CA GLY A 317 -12.26 -23.30 11.09
C GLY A 317 -10.81 -23.28 11.59
N LEU A 318 -9.87 -23.47 10.66
CA LEU A 318 -8.42 -23.53 10.89
C LEU A 318 -7.67 -22.59 9.93
N ARG A 319 -6.52 -22.03 10.35
CA ARG A 319 -5.68 -21.23 9.44
C ARG A 319 -5.06 -22.10 8.34
N THR A 320 -4.92 -21.54 7.16
CA THR A 320 -4.35 -22.26 5.99
C THR A 320 -3.24 -21.50 5.28
N THR A 321 -3.08 -20.21 5.58
CA THR A 321 -2.13 -19.29 4.96
C THR A 321 -2.32 -19.18 3.46
N GLY A 322 -3.25 -18.31 3.05
CA GLY A 322 -3.35 -17.84 1.67
C GLY A 322 -4.08 -18.75 0.68
N ASP A 323 -4.58 -19.89 1.13
CA ASP A 323 -5.22 -20.87 0.25
C ASP A 323 -6.68 -20.51 -0.12
N PRO A 324 -7.37 -21.34 -0.92
CA PRO A 324 -8.76 -21.08 -1.30
C PRO A 324 -9.76 -21.01 -0.12
N ALA A 325 -9.48 -21.61 1.03
CA ALA A 325 -10.38 -21.59 2.19
C ALA A 325 -10.38 -20.21 2.87
N GLU A 326 -9.22 -19.57 2.98
CA GLU A 326 -9.16 -18.17 3.46
C GLU A 326 -9.85 -17.22 2.47
N THR A 327 -9.71 -17.46 1.17
CA THR A 327 -10.41 -16.69 0.13
C THR A 327 -11.93 -16.84 0.28
N THR A 328 -12.41 -18.07 0.49
CA THR A 328 -13.84 -18.38 0.67
C THR A 328 -14.38 -17.76 1.97
N SER A 329 -13.59 -17.73 3.04
CA SER A 329 -13.96 -17.03 4.27
C SER A 329 -14.11 -15.52 4.05
N THR A 330 -13.21 -14.94 3.26
CA THR A 330 -13.22 -13.51 2.92
C THR A 330 -14.45 -13.14 2.10
N THR A 331 -14.74 -13.89 1.04
CA THR A 331 -15.88 -13.59 0.15
C THR A 331 -17.22 -13.87 0.81
N ALA A 332 -17.30 -14.76 1.81
CA ALA A 332 -18.52 -14.95 2.60
C ALA A 332 -18.96 -13.65 3.29
N ILE A 333 -18.04 -12.84 3.82
CA ILE A 333 -18.39 -11.54 4.40
C ILE A 333 -18.99 -10.62 3.34
N ILE A 334 -18.39 -10.57 2.15
CA ILE A 334 -18.88 -9.76 1.03
C ILE A 334 -20.28 -10.24 0.58
N ASP A 335 -20.50 -11.54 0.46
CA ASP A 335 -21.82 -12.10 0.12
C ASP A 335 -22.89 -11.66 1.13
N TRP A 336 -22.58 -11.66 2.43
CA TRP A 336 -23.53 -11.22 3.47
C TRP A 336 -23.84 -9.73 3.37
N LEU A 337 -22.80 -8.90 3.19
CA LEU A 337 -22.94 -7.46 2.94
C LEU A 337 -23.77 -7.20 1.67
N ASN A 338 -23.60 -8.02 0.63
CA ASN A 338 -24.36 -7.98 -0.61
C ASN A 338 -25.77 -8.61 -0.50
N GLY A 339 -26.11 -9.23 0.64
CA GLY A 339 -27.45 -9.79 0.91
C GLY A 339 -27.69 -11.19 0.35
N LYS A 340 -26.61 -11.91 0.00
CA LYS A 340 -26.64 -13.25 -0.60
C LYS A 340 -26.33 -14.37 0.40
N ARG A 341 -26.01 -14.02 1.64
CA ARG A 341 -25.61 -14.97 2.68
C ARG A 341 -26.22 -14.61 4.03
N THR A 342 -26.42 -15.63 4.85
CA THR A 342 -26.98 -15.47 6.20
C THR A 342 -25.85 -15.23 7.19
N ALA A 343 -26.06 -14.30 8.12
CA ALA A 343 -25.31 -14.20 9.36
C ALA A 343 -26.24 -14.42 10.54
N PHE A 344 -25.66 -14.71 11.69
CA PHE A 344 -26.36 -14.92 12.95
C PHE A 344 -25.92 -13.92 14.01
N THR A 345 -26.79 -13.61 14.96
CA THR A 345 -26.45 -12.70 16.06
C THR A 345 -25.42 -13.27 17.03
N ASN A 346 -25.36 -14.60 17.13
CA ASN A 346 -24.38 -15.34 17.91
C ASN A 346 -24.20 -16.75 17.34
N ARG A 347 -23.26 -17.52 17.90
CA ARG A 347 -22.88 -18.86 17.39
C ARG A 347 -23.86 -20.00 17.72
N THR A 348 -24.94 -19.75 18.48
CA THR A 348 -25.75 -20.83 19.07
C THR A 348 -27.26 -20.71 18.87
N ALA A 349 -27.80 -19.50 18.85
CA ALA A 349 -29.25 -19.26 18.90
C ALA A 349 -29.95 -19.36 17.54
N ASN A 350 -29.20 -19.47 16.43
CA ASN A 350 -29.73 -19.55 15.07
C ASN A 350 -30.70 -18.40 14.71
N VAL A 351 -30.54 -17.24 15.35
CA VAL A 351 -31.27 -16.01 15.03
C VAL A 351 -30.53 -15.29 13.92
N ALA A 352 -31.13 -15.26 12.72
CA ALA A 352 -30.51 -14.65 11.55
C ALA A 352 -30.59 -13.11 11.59
N ILE A 353 -29.55 -12.47 11.06
CA ILE A 353 -29.44 -11.02 10.92
C ILE A 353 -28.89 -10.65 9.54
N ASP A 354 -29.57 -9.72 8.87
CA ASP A 354 -29.24 -9.28 7.51
C ASP A 354 -28.55 -7.90 7.56
N ALA A 355 -27.59 -7.65 6.66
CA ALA A 355 -26.95 -6.34 6.51
C ALA A 355 -27.86 -5.32 5.78
N THR A 356 -29.06 -5.05 6.30
CA THR A 356 -30.02 -4.12 5.64
C THR A 356 -29.55 -2.67 5.63
N TRP A 357 -28.59 -2.33 6.49
CA TRP A 357 -27.93 -1.03 6.56
C TRP A 357 -26.87 -0.84 5.46
N SER A 358 -26.49 -1.89 4.73
CA SER A 358 -25.54 -1.81 3.62
C SER A 358 -26.26 -1.50 2.30
N ASN A 359 -25.69 -0.60 1.49
CA ASN A 359 -26.15 -0.35 0.12
C ASN A 359 -25.69 -1.44 -0.88
N ARG A 360 -25.04 -2.51 -0.38
CA ARG A 360 -24.52 -3.66 -1.13
C ARG A 360 -23.24 -3.41 -1.93
N HIS A 361 -22.69 -2.20 -1.88
CA HIS A 361 -21.40 -1.84 -2.48
C HIS A 361 -20.30 -1.94 -1.43
N VAL A 362 -19.28 -2.73 -1.74
CA VAL A 362 -18.16 -3.03 -0.87
C VAL A 362 -16.86 -2.64 -1.58
N ALA A 363 -15.99 -1.92 -0.87
CA ALA A 363 -14.57 -1.86 -1.19
C ALA A 363 -13.78 -2.66 -0.16
N MET A 364 -12.63 -3.21 -0.56
CA MET A 364 -11.67 -3.75 0.40
C MET A 364 -10.46 -2.85 0.59
N THR A 365 -9.99 -2.72 1.83
CA THR A 365 -8.86 -1.85 2.19
C THR A 365 -7.89 -2.56 3.13
N GLY A 366 -6.63 -2.14 3.10
CA GLY A 366 -5.61 -2.48 4.10
C GLY A 366 -4.29 -2.98 3.50
N ARG A 367 -3.27 -3.04 4.36
CA ARG A 367 -1.90 -3.39 3.99
C ARG A 367 -1.54 -4.85 4.26
N SER A 368 -0.62 -5.42 3.48
CA SER A 368 0.02 -6.71 3.76
C SER A 368 -0.95 -7.88 3.53
N TYR A 369 -1.15 -8.76 4.51
CA TYR A 369 -2.17 -9.81 4.46
C TYR A 369 -3.58 -9.24 4.13
N LEU A 370 -3.87 -8.01 4.55
CA LEU A 370 -5.16 -7.37 4.26
C LEU A 370 -5.31 -7.09 2.75
N GLY A 371 -4.30 -6.46 2.13
CA GLY A 371 -4.24 -6.26 0.68
C GLY A 371 -4.14 -7.57 -0.11
N THR A 372 -3.51 -8.58 0.48
CA THR A 372 -3.41 -9.95 -0.06
C THR A 372 -4.79 -10.59 -0.18
N LEU A 373 -5.60 -10.53 0.88
CA LEU A 373 -6.96 -11.07 0.86
C LEU A 373 -7.91 -10.22 0.00
N ALA A 374 -7.66 -8.92 -0.15
CA ALA A 374 -8.35 -8.09 -1.12
C ALA A 374 -8.10 -8.57 -2.56
N THR A 375 -6.84 -8.85 -2.90
CA THR A 375 -6.47 -9.46 -4.19
C THR A 375 -7.14 -10.84 -4.35
N ALA A 376 -7.07 -11.69 -3.33
CA ALA A 376 -7.69 -13.02 -3.36
C ALA A 376 -9.20 -12.94 -3.64
N ALA A 377 -9.92 -12.09 -2.91
CA ALA A 377 -11.35 -11.87 -3.09
C ALA A 377 -11.69 -11.33 -4.48
N ALA A 378 -10.94 -10.35 -4.99
CA ALA A 378 -11.14 -9.80 -6.33
C ALA A 378 -11.03 -10.87 -7.42
N THR A 379 -10.08 -11.81 -7.30
CA THR A 379 -9.90 -12.90 -8.29
C THR A 379 -11.03 -13.93 -8.29
N THR A 380 -12.00 -13.82 -7.39
CA THR A 380 -13.23 -14.64 -7.44
C THR A 380 -14.32 -14.02 -8.32
N GLY A 381 -14.26 -12.70 -8.56
CA GLY A 381 -15.33 -11.95 -9.21
C GLY A 381 -16.63 -11.89 -8.40
N VAL A 382 -16.54 -11.99 -7.07
CA VAL A 382 -17.66 -11.94 -6.12
C VAL A 382 -18.50 -10.69 -6.32
N ASP A 383 -19.81 -10.85 -6.30
CA ASP A 383 -20.74 -9.75 -6.52
C ASP A 383 -20.77 -8.82 -5.29
N GLY A 384 -20.87 -7.52 -5.53
CA GLY A 384 -20.88 -6.49 -4.48
C GLY A 384 -19.53 -5.88 -4.19
N LEU A 385 -18.43 -6.58 -4.49
CA LEU A 385 -17.09 -6.00 -4.47
C LEU A 385 -16.93 -5.09 -5.69
N LYS A 386 -16.92 -3.77 -5.45
CA LYS A 386 -16.81 -2.74 -6.49
C LYS A 386 -15.36 -2.36 -6.77
N THR A 387 -14.55 -2.24 -5.71
CA THR A 387 -13.14 -1.91 -5.85
C THR A 387 -12.29 -2.52 -4.74
N ILE A 388 -10.99 -2.67 -4.98
CA ILE A 388 -10.00 -2.96 -3.94
C ILE A 388 -8.93 -1.85 -3.88
N ILE A 389 -8.52 -1.51 -2.67
CA ILE A 389 -7.31 -0.71 -2.39
C ILE A 389 -6.30 -1.67 -1.76
N CYS A 390 -5.47 -2.27 -2.62
CA CYS A 390 -4.51 -3.28 -2.28
C CYS A 390 -3.17 -2.62 -1.92
N GLU A 391 -2.91 -2.45 -0.62
CA GLU A 391 -1.67 -1.85 -0.13
C GLU A 391 -0.66 -2.93 0.26
N ALA A 392 0.56 -2.89 -0.28
CA ALA A 392 1.63 -3.87 -0.05
C ALA A 392 1.13 -5.35 -0.04
N GLY A 393 0.26 -5.71 -0.98
CA GLY A 393 -0.41 -7.02 -1.00
C GLY A 393 0.39 -8.08 -1.75
N ILE A 394 0.27 -9.34 -1.31
CA ILE A 394 0.82 -10.52 -1.98
C ILE A 394 -0.14 -10.97 -3.08
N SER A 395 0.35 -11.19 -4.30
CA SER A 395 -0.45 -11.73 -5.42
C SER A 395 -0.18 -13.22 -5.69
N SER A 396 0.92 -13.75 -5.15
CA SER A 396 1.23 -15.18 -5.06
C SER A 396 2.11 -15.46 -3.86
N TRP A 397 1.67 -16.35 -2.98
CA TRP A 397 2.40 -16.66 -1.74
C TRP A 397 3.75 -17.32 -1.97
N TYR A 398 3.95 -17.98 -3.13
CA TYR A 398 5.27 -18.44 -3.52
C TYR A 398 6.26 -17.27 -3.60
N ASP A 399 5.89 -16.13 -4.18
CA ASP A 399 6.82 -15.02 -4.36
C ASP A 399 7.14 -14.27 -3.05
N TYR A 400 6.37 -14.56 -1.98
CA TYR A 400 6.64 -14.02 -0.65
C TYR A 400 7.76 -14.82 0.04
N TYR A 401 7.64 -16.15 0.09
CA TYR A 401 8.57 -17.04 0.81
C TYR A 401 9.59 -17.78 -0.07
N ARG A 402 9.49 -17.67 -1.40
CA ARG A 402 10.33 -18.36 -2.39
C ARG A 402 10.70 -17.41 -3.53
N GLU A 403 11.78 -17.76 -4.24
CA GLU A 403 12.10 -17.15 -5.53
C GLU A 403 12.91 -18.16 -6.37
N ASN A 404 12.51 -18.38 -7.63
CA ASN A 404 13.26 -19.22 -8.59
C ASN A 404 13.80 -20.56 -8.03
N GLY A 405 12.98 -21.26 -7.25
CA GLY A 405 13.29 -22.56 -6.67
C GLY A 405 14.06 -22.49 -5.36
N LEU A 406 14.21 -21.32 -4.73
CA LEU A 406 14.85 -21.18 -3.42
C LEU A 406 13.85 -20.80 -2.34
N VAL A 407 14.17 -21.18 -1.10
CA VAL A 407 13.63 -20.56 0.11
C VAL A 407 14.24 -19.17 0.25
N ILE A 408 13.41 -18.13 0.07
CA ILE A 408 13.82 -16.71 0.12
C ILE A 408 12.88 -15.99 1.07
N ALA A 409 13.40 -15.68 2.25
CA ALA A 409 12.64 -15.01 3.29
C ALA A 409 12.15 -13.62 2.86
N PRO A 410 11.05 -13.14 3.44
CA PRO A 410 10.73 -11.72 3.46
C PRO A 410 11.83 -10.94 4.20
N GLY A 411 12.09 -9.71 3.77
CA GLY A 411 13.12 -8.85 4.34
C GLY A 411 12.87 -8.57 5.82
N GLY A 412 13.84 -8.93 6.66
CA GLY A 412 13.74 -8.82 8.12
C GLY A 412 13.27 -10.08 8.83
N PHE A 413 12.79 -11.09 8.10
CA PHE A 413 12.14 -12.28 8.66
C PHE A 413 12.81 -13.62 8.23
N PRO A 414 14.14 -13.77 8.38
CA PRO A 414 14.83 -14.99 7.99
C PRO A 414 14.34 -16.19 8.82
N GLY A 415 13.76 -17.18 8.15
CA GLY A 415 13.25 -18.39 8.79
C GLY A 415 11.72 -18.45 8.85
N GLU A 416 11.02 -17.35 8.60
CA GLU A 416 9.56 -17.35 8.45
C GLU A 416 9.14 -18.20 7.23
N ASP A 417 7.94 -18.78 7.31
CA ASP A 417 7.28 -19.50 6.21
C ASP A 417 5.78 -19.62 6.47
N ALA A 418 5.05 -20.30 5.58
CA ALA A 418 3.60 -20.41 5.65
C ALA A 418 3.09 -21.04 6.97
N ASP A 419 3.82 -22.00 7.56
CA ASP A 419 3.46 -22.60 8.86
C ASP A 419 3.66 -21.65 10.03
N VAL A 420 4.73 -20.86 10.03
CA VAL A 420 4.99 -19.80 11.03
C VAL A 420 3.83 -18.80 11.04
N LEU A 421 3.48 -18.24 9.88
CA LEU A 421 2.39 -17.27 9.79
C LEU A 421 1.01 -17.90 10.11
N ALA A 422 0.82 -19.19 9.81
CA ALA A 422 -0.41 -19.90 10.17
C ALA A 422 -0.58 -19.96 11.69
N GLU A 423 0.50 -20.28 12.43
CA GLU A 423 0.51 -20.30 13.90
C GLU A 423 0.34 -18.91 14.50
N GLU A 424 1.07 -17.90 13.98
CA GLU A 424 0.94 -16.50 14.41
C GLU A 424 -0.50 -15.99 14.29
N THR A 425 -1.20 -16.37 13.22
CA THR A 425 -2.58 -15.92 12.96
C THR A 425 -3.67 -16.87 13.49
N PHE A 426 -3.32 -17.97 14.15
CA PHE A 426 -4.27 -18.91 14.74
C PHE A 426 -4.77 -18.45 16.12
N SER A 427 -5.37 -17.26 16.20
CA SER A 427 -5.83 -16.67 17.45
C SER A 427 -6.97 -17.42 18.14
N ARG A 428 -7.59 -18.40 17.46
CA ARG A 428 -8.54 -19.33 18.09
C ARG A 428 -7.91 -20.06 19.28
N GLN A 429 -6.59 -20.24 19.30
CA GLN A 429 -5.90 -20.87 20.43
C GLN A 429 -5.91 -20.05 21.72
N GLN A 430 -6.16 -18.75 21.63
CA GLN A 430 -6.25 -17.86 22.78
C GLN A 430 -7.53 -18.07 23.60
N GLN A 431 -8.48 -18.86 23.09
CA GLN A 431 -9.67 -19.29 23.81
C GLN A 431 -9.52 -20.76 24.24
N ALA A 432 -8.98 -20.98 25.44
CA ALA A 432 -8.60 -22.31 25.92
C ALA A 432 -9.69 -23.39 25.76
N GLY A 433 -10.95 -23.05 26.04
CA GLY A 433 -12.07 -23.99 25.87
C GLY A 433 -12.38 -24.34 24.42
N ASP A 434 -12.18 -23.41 23.48
CA ASP A 434 -12.31 -23.68 22.05
C ASP A 434 -11.10 -24.43 21.52
N TYR A 435 -9.91 -23.99 21.90
CA TYR A 435 -8.67 -24.64 21.53
C TYR A 435 -8.62 -26.12 21.94
N ASP A 436 -9.05 -26.46 23.16
CA ASP A 436 -9.06 -27.86 23.64
C ASP A 436 -9.83 -28.79 22.67
N ARG A 437 -10.91 -28.31 22.06
CA ARG A 437 -11.72 -29.09 21.10
C ARG A 437 -11.05 -29.28 19.74
N ILE A 438 -10.27 -28.31 19.28
CA ILE A 438 -9.69 -28.31 17.93
C ILE A 438 -8.19 -28.53 17.89
N LYS A 439 -7.50 -28.61 19.04
CA LYS A 439 -6.04 -28.65 19.13
C LYS A 439 -5.43 -29.73 18.24
N ASN A 440 -5.98 -30.94 18.28
CA ASN A 440 -5.47 -32.05 17.47
C ASN A 440 -5.64 -31.79 15.97
N LYS A 441 -6.75 -31.20 15.56
CA LYS A 441 -7.01 -30.84 14.15
C LYS A 441 -6.09 -29.71 13.70
N TRP A 442 -5.88 -28.71 14.56
CA TRP A 442 -4.91 -27.64 14.32
C TRP A 442 -3.50 -28.17 14.12
N GLN A 443 -3.00 -29.03 15.00
CA GLN A 443 -1.66 -29.60 14.88
C GLN A 443 -1.48 -30.45 13.61
N GLN A 444 -2.53 -31.15 13.17
CA GLN A 444 -2.54 -31.86 11.89
C GLN A 444 -2.47 -30.89 10.71
N GLN A 445 -3.26 -29.82 10.73
CA GLN A 445 -3.26 -28.78 9.70
C GLN A 445 -1.89 -28.09 9.62
N LEU A 446 -1.32 -27.68 10.75
CA LEU A 446 0.00 -27.06 10.82
C LEU A 446 1.09 -27.98 10.27
N THR A 447 1.02 -29.28 10.58
CA THR A 447 1.92 -30.30 10.01
C THR A 447 1.75 -30.42 8.50
N ALA A 448 0.51 -30.36 7.99
CA ALA A 448 0.23 -30.40 6.56
C ALA A 448 0.79 -29.17 5.83
N ILE A 449 0.67 -27.97 6.41
CA ILE A 449 1.26 -26.74 5.89
C ILE A 449 2.79 -26.86 5.85
N LYS A 450 3.40 -27.27 6.97
CA LYS A 450 4.86 -27.48 7.08
C LYS A 450 5.41 -28.47 6.05
N ASN A 451 4.66 -29.51 5.74
CA ASN A 451 5.06 -30.47 4.71
C ASN A 451 4.84 -29.90 3.29
N GLY A 452 3.71 -29.23 3.05
CA GLY A 452 3.34 -28.69 1.74
C GLY A 452 4.23 -27.53 1.28
N GLN A 453 4.68 -26.66 2.19
CA GLN A 453 5.56 -25.55 1.86
C GLN A 453 6.93 -25.99 1.33
N ASP A 454 7.34 -27.24 1.64
CA ASP A 454 8.54 -27.91 1.14
C ASP A 454 9.80 -27.03 1.15
N ARG A 455 10.23 -26.64 2.36
CA ARG A 455 11.49 -25.90 2.56
C ARG A 455 12.72 -26.69 2.10
N SER A 456 12.63 -28.02 2.03
CA SER A 456 13.76 -28.87 1.66
C SER A 456 14.17 -28.68 0.21
N THR A 457 13.20 -28.45 -0.69
CA THR A 457 13.49 -28.18 -2.10
C THR A 457 13.31 -26.70 -2.47
N GLY A 458 12.39 -25.98 -1.83
CA GLY A 458 12.04 -24.60 -2.22
C GLY A 458 11.36 -24.49 -3.59
N ASN A 459 10.97 -25.61 -4.20
CA ASN A 459 10.33 -25.61 -5.52
C ASN A 459 8.90 -25.10 -5.47
N TYR A 460 8.41 -24.62 -6.62
CA TYR A 460 6.98 -24.46 -6.82
C TYR A 460 6.33 -25.84 -6.87
N ASN A 461 5.15 -26.01 -6.27
CA ASN A 461 4.44 -27.29 -6.17
C ASN A 461 2.93 -27.03 -6.04
N ASP A 462 2.12 -28.08 -5.88
CA ASP A 462 0.65 -27.93 -5.77
C ASP A 462 0.20 -27.06 -4.59
N PHE A 463 0.94 -27.07 -3.47
CA PHE A 463 0.65 -26.25 -2.29
C PHE A 463 0.79 -24.75 -2.61
N TRP A 464 1.88 -24.38 -3.28
CA TRP A 464 2.11 -22.99 -3.72
C TRP A 464 1.18 -22.60 -4.88
N ASP A 465 0.86 -23.54 -5.76
CA ASP A 465 -0.03 -23.32 -6.90
C ASP A 465 -1.48 -23.02 -6.53
N ALA A 466 -1.95 -23.58 -5.41
CA ALA A 466 -3.24 -23.25 -4.82
C ALA A 466 -3.30 -21.82 -4.24
N ARG A 467 -2.14 -21.22 -3.97
CA ARG A 467 -1.96 -19.90 -3.33
C ARG A 467 -1.48 -18.82 -4.30
N ASN A 468 -1.66 -19.06 -5.60
CA ASN A 468 -1.33 -18.13 -6.67
C ASN A 468 -2.61 -17.52 -7.26
N TYR A 469 -2.97 -16.32 -6.78
CA TYR A 469 -4.21 -15.65 -7.17
C TYR A 469 -4.19 -15.20 -8.62
N ARG A 470 -3.01 -14.89 -9.17
CA ARG A 470 -2.84 -14.40 -10.55
C ARG A 470 -3.38 -15.38 -11.60
N LYS A 471 -3.46 -16.67 -11.30
CA LYS A 471 -4.10 -17.68 -12.16
C LYS A 471 -5.57 -17.37 -12.46
N ASN A 472 -6.21 -16.62 -11.55
CA ASN A 472 -7.61 -16.21 -11.65
C ASN A 472 -7.76 -14.70 -11.89
N ALA A 473 -6.69 -13.96 -12.22
CA ALA A 473 -6.75 -12.51 -12.44
C ALA A 473 -7.82 -12.11 -13.47
N LYS A 474 -8.01 -12.93 -14.53
CA LYS A 474 -9.04 -12.70 -15.56
C LYS A 474 -10.50 -12.73 -15.06
N LYS A 475 -10.73 -13.14 -13.81
CA LYS A 475 -12.06 -13.13 -13.17
C LYS A 475 -12.33 -11.84 -12.39
N ILE A 476 -11.32 -10.98 -12.22
CA ILE A 476 -11.47 -9.69 -11.55
C ILE A 476 -12.49 -8.85 -12.33
N LYS A 477 -13.50 -8.35 -11.62
CA LYS A 477 -14.52 -7.42 -12.12
C LYS A 477 -14.53 -6.09 -11.37
N ALA A 478 -13.93 -6.08 -10.18
CA ALA A 478 -13.82 -4.89 -9.35
C ALA A 478 -12.67 -4.03 -9.88
N ASP A 479 -12.83 -2.71 -9.82
CA ASP A 479 -11.75 -1.77 -10.15
C ASP A 479 -10.64 -1.85 -9.09
N VAL A 480 -9.38 -1.61 -9.48
CA VAL A 480 -8.21 -1.94 -8.64
C VAL A 480 -7.31 -0.73 -8.43
N MET A 481 -7.06 -0.37 -7.18
CA MET A 481 -5.99 0.56 -6.79
C MET A 481 -4.89 -0.21 -6.05
N ILE A 482 -3.69 -0.27 -6.62
CA ILE A 482 -2.51 -0.88 -5.99
C ILE A 482 -1.68 0.22 -5.34
N VAL A 483 -1.23 0.02 -4.11
CA VAL A 483 -0.28 0.92 -3.43
C VAL A 483 0.90 0.09 -2.96
N HIS A 484 2.11 0.43 -3.38
CA HIS A 484 3.28 -0.41 -3.04
C HIS A 484 4.56 0.40 -2.83
N GLY A 485 5.37 -0.03 -1.87
CA GLY A 485 6.68 0.55 -1.60
C GLY A 485 7.74 -0.03 -2.55
N LEU A 486 8.46 0.83 -3.27
CA LEU A 486 9.59 0.43 -4.13
C LEU A 486 10.76 -0.14 -3.32
N ASN A 487 10.84 0.21 -2.03
CA ASN A 487 11.81 -0.32 -1.08
C ASN A 487 11.19 -1.32 -0.09
N ASP A 488 10.00 -1.87 -0.40
CA ASP A 488 9.38 -2.92 0.40
C ASP A 488 10.04 -4.27 0.11
N TRP A 489 11.04 -4.60 0.92
CA TRP A 489 11.72 -5.90 0.87
C TRP A 489 11.00 -6.98 1.67
N ASN A 490 9.92 -6.65 2.39
CA ASN A 490 9.05 -7.62 3.06
C ASN A 490 8.11 -8.24 2.01
N VAL A 491 7.09 -7.48 1.59
CA VAL A 491 6.26 -7.87 0.44
C VAL A 491 6.91 -7.30 -0.80
N LYS A 492 7.77 -8.11 -1.43
CA LYS A 492 8.65 -7.70 -2.53
C LYS A 492 7.85 -7.10 -3.72
N PRO A 493 8.36 -6.06 -4.43
CA PRO A 493 7.59 -5.30 -5.43
C PRO A 493 7.03 -6.13 -6.60
N ARG A 494 7.63 -7.29 -6.90
CA ARG A 494 7.12 -8.25 -7.88
C ARG A 494 5.66 -8.66 -7.64
N ASN A 495 5.18 -8.63 -6.40
CA ASN A 495 3.77 -8.93 -6.13
C ASN A 495 2.82 -7.91 -6.77
N ALA A 496 3.12 -6.61 -6.61
CA ALA A 496 2.37 -5.53 -7.24
C ALA A 496 2.55 -5.54 -8.76
N GLU A 497 3.78 -5.67 -9.26
CA GLU A 497 4.06 -5.66 -10.70
C GLU A 497 3.34 -6.80 -11.43
N LYS A 498 3.45 -8.04 -10.95
CA LYS A 498 2.78 -9.17 -11.62
C LYS A 498 1.26 -9.09 -11.54
N LEU A 499 0.70 -8.44 -10.51
CA LEU A 499 -0.73 -8.17 -10.46
C LEU A 499 -1.12 -7.10 -11.48
N TRP A 500 -0.39 -5.98 -11.51
CA TRP A 500 -0.56 -4.88 -12.48
C TRP A 500 -0.56 -5.40 -13.92
N ARG A 501 0.42 -6.24 -14.26
CA ARG A 501 0.49 -6.88 -15.58
C ARG A 501 -0.64 -7.87 -15.85
N ALA A 502 -1.09 -8.61 -14.83
CA ALA A 502 -2.16 -9.58 -15.00
C ALA A 502 -3.55 -8.96 -15.21
N ILE A 503 -3.74 -7.69 -14.83
CA ILE A 503 -5.03 -6.98 -14.95
C ILE A 503 -5.07 -5.94 -16.08
N HIS A 504 -3.95 -5.68 -16.74
CA HIS A 504 -3.80 -4.61 -17.75
C HIS A 504 -4.89 -4.63 -18.84
N ASP A 505 -5.18 -5.82 -19.41
CA ASP A 505 -6.14 -5.97 -20.51
C ASP A 505 -7.60 -6.15 -20.05
N LEU A 506 -7.88 -6.03 -18.74
CA LEU A 506 -9.23 -6.21 -18.22
C LEU A 506 -10.06 -4.93 -18.42
N PRO A 507 -11.37 -5.06 -18.67
CA PRO A 507 -12.27 -3.91 -18.82
C PRO A 507 -12.66 -3.32 -17.46
N ILE A 508 -11.66 -2.93 -16.68
CA ILE A 508 -11.78 -2.32 -15.35
C ILE A 508 -10.89 -1.08 -15.29
N ASN A 509 -11.22 -0.13 -14.44
CA ASN A 509 -10.28 0.94 -14.12
C ASN A 509 -9.23 0.39 -13.14
N HIS A 510 -7.96 0.70 -13.40
CA HIS A 510 -6.87 0.26 -12.55
C HIS A 510 -5.85 1.38 -12.36
N LYS A 511 -5.44 1.60 -11.10
CA LYS A 511 -4.48 2.63 -10.68
C LYS A 511 -3.34 1.97 -9.88
N ILE A 512 -2.14 2.52 -9.96
CA ILE A 512 -1.02 2.12 -9.10
C ILE A 512 -0.25 3.34 -8.57
N ILE A 513 0.01 3.31 -7.26
CA ILE A 513 0.77 4.34 -6.54
C ILE A 513 2.01 3.69 -5.94
N LEU A 514 3.18 4.12 -6.39
CA LEU A 514 4.48 3.61 -5.95
C LEU A 514 5.20 4.65 -5.10
N HIS A 515 5.46 4.31 -3.84
CA HIS A 515 6.15 5.20 -2.90
C HIS A 515 7.56 4.70 -2.59
N GLN A 516 8.44 5.57 -2.09
CA GLN A 516 9.83 5.23 -1.76
C GLN A 516 9.99 4.44 -0.45
N GLY A 517 8.88 4.10 0.20
CA GLY A 517 8.92 3.46 1.50
C GLY A 517 9.10 1.96 1.48
N PRO A 518 9.39 1.37 2.65
CA PRO A 518 9.30 -0.05 2.87
C PRO A 518 7.82 -0.41 3.16
N HIS A 519 7.59 -1.38 4.03
CA HIS A 519 6.27 -1.91 4.36
C HIS A 519 5.42 -0.97 5.26
N ILE A 520 4.95 0.17 4.70
CA ILE A 520 4.27 1.26 5.42
C ILE A 520 2.93 1.67 4.76
N TYR A 521 2.13 2.47 5.47
CA TYR A 521 0.98 3.21 4.92
C TYR A 521 1.43 4.60 4.45
N ILE A 522 0.69 5.23 3.53
CA ILE A 522 1.01 6.56 2.97
C ILE A 522 -0.12 7.59 3.12
N ASN A 523 -1.22 7.25 3.80
CA ASN A 523 -2.44 8.08 3.86
C ASN A 523 -2.28 9.39 4.64
N ASN A 524 -1.13 9.61 5.28
CA ASN A 524 -0.82 10.77 6.09
C ASN A 524 0.44 11.52 5.63
N PHE A 525 0.78 11.44 4.33
CA PHE A 525 1.89 12.19 3.75
C PHE A 525 1.51 13.64 3.47
N ARG A 526 2.42 14.58 3.75
CA ARG A 526 2.22 16.00 3.42
C ARG A 526 2.26 16.25 1.91
N SER A 527 3.10 15.52 1.19
CA SER A 527 3.35 15.76 -0.23
C SER A 527 2.34 15.15 -1.19
N LEU A 528 1.39 14.36 -0.69
CA LEU A 528 0.41 13.62 -1.49
C LEU A 528 -0.97 13.71 -0.86
N ASP A 529 -1.96 14.14 -1.64
CA ASP A 529 -3.37 14.17 -1.26
C ASP A 529 -4.06 12.79 -1.31
N PHE A 530 -3.37 11.74 -0.84
CA PHE A 530 -3.81 10.34 -0.98
C PHE A 530 -5.21 10.09 -0.42
N THR A 531 -5.51 10.64 0.76
CA THR A 531 -6.83 10.49 1.38
C THR A 531 -7.94 11.09 0.51
N ASP A 532 -7.69 12.21 -0.16
CA ASP A 532 -8.62 12.85 -1.10
C ASP A 532 -8.73 12.09 -2.42
N MET A 533 -7.63 11.53 -2.93
CA MET A 533 -7.64 10.64 -4.09
C MET A 533 -8.54 9.42 -3.83
N VAL A 534 -8.36 8.77 -2.67
CA VAL A 534 -9.19 7.64 -2.26
C VAL A 534 -10.64 8.07 -2.00
N ASN A 535 -10.88 9.28 -1.49
CA ASN A 535 -12.24 9.78 -1.28
C ASN A 535 -12.98 10.01 -2.60
N LEU A 536 -12.31 10.62 -3.59
CA LEU A 536 -12.84 10.79 -4.94
C LEU A 536 -13.16 9.42 -5.55
N TRP A 537 -12.22 8.47 -5.45
CA TRP A 537 -12.39 7.10 -5.94
C TRP A 537 -13.54 6.34 -5.27
N LEU A 538 -13.58 6.26 -3.94
CA LEU A 538 -14.63 5.52 -3.23
C LEU A 538 -16.00 6.18 -3.34
N SER A 539 -16.06 7.50 -3.51
CA SER A 539 -17.32 8.20 -3.83
C SER A 539 -17.84 7.79 -5.20
N HIS A 540 -16.95 7.62 -6.19
CA HIS A 540 -17.30 7.10 -7.51
C HIS A 540 -17.84 5.66 -7.41
N GLU A 541 -17.01 4.77 -6.85
CA GLU A 541 -17.23 3.32 -6.87
C GLU A 541 -18.41 2.86 -6.01
N LEU A 542 -18.62 3.50 -4.85
CA LEU A 542 -19.53 2.97 -3.84
C LEU A 542 -20.83 3.76 -3.69
N TYR A 543 -20.87 5.02 -4.16
CA TYR A 543 -22.08 5.82 -4.21
C TYR A 543 -22.65 5.98 -5.63
N ASP A 544 -22.04 5.36 -6.64
CA ASP A 544 -22.36 5.54 -8.06
C ASP A 544 -22.35 7.02 -8.48
N LEU A 545 -21.46 7.81 -7.87
CA LEU A 545 -21.33 9.23 -8.16
C LEU A 545 -20.48 9.41 -9.42
N ASP A 546 -21.04 10.01 -10.47
CA ASP A 546 -20.26 10.44 -11.63
C ASP A 546 -19.46 11.71 -11.28
N ASN A 547 -18.29 11.51 -10.66
CA ASN A 547 -17.32 12.54 -10.31
C ASN A 547 -16.03 12.43 -11.15
N HIS A 548 -16.04 11.57 -12.17
CA HIS A 548 -14.94 11.30 -13.10
C HIS A 548 -13.61 10.87 -12.44
N ALA A 549 -13.65 10.22 -11.27
CA ALA A 549 -12.47 9.75 -10.55
C ALA A 549 -11.55 8.88 -11.44
N GLU A 550 -12.13 8.07 -12.33
CA GLU A 550 -11.44 7.18 -13.25
C GLU A 550 -10.56 7.93 -14.27
N LYS A 551 -10.88 9.20 -14.55
CA LYS A 551 -10.12 10.06 -15.48
C LYS A 551 -9.24 11.08 -14.79
N ILE A 552 -9.69 11.60 -13.64
CA ILE A 552 -8.97 12.63 -12.90
C ILE A 552 -7.71 12.04 -12.26
N LEU A 553 -7.82 10.85 -11.66
CA LEU A 553 -6.70 10.22 -10.99
C LEU A 553 -5.73 9.58 -12.01
N PRO A 554 -4.41 9.82 -11.87
CA PRO A 554 -3.41 9.23 -12.75
C PRO A 554 -3.38 7.70 -12.61
N ASP A 555 -3.23 7.00 -13.74
CA ASP A 555 -3.13 5.53 -13.78
C ASP A 555 -1.89 5.02 -13.04
N VAL A 556 -0.76 5.71 -13.22
CA VAL A 556 0.50 5.40 -12.52
C VAL A 556 1.03 6.67 -11.86
N LEU A 557 1.27 6.62 -10.56
CA LEU A 557 1.83 7.72 -9.78
C LEU A 557 3.02 7.23 -8.97
N ILE A 558 4.18 7.86 -9.13
CA ILE A 558 5.44 7.39 -8.52
C ILE A 558 6.11 8.51 -7.72
N GLN A 559 6.52 8.21 -6.50
CA GLN A 559 7.35 9.08 -5.66
C GLN A 559 8.81 9.01 -6.10
N ASP A 560 9.45 10.17 -6.22
CA ASP A 560 10.85 10.31 -6.63
C ASP A 560 11.84 9.80 -5.57
N ASN A 561 12.87 9.05 -5.98
CA ASN A 561 13.91 8.53 -5.06
C ASN A 561 15.01 9.55 -4.73
N THR A 562 15.13 10.63 -5.50
CA THR A 562 16.23 11.61 -5.40
C THR A 562 15.82 12.92 -4.73
N SER A 563 14.53 13.24 -4.71
CA SER A 563 13.99 14.51 -4.22
C SER A 563 12.80 14.29 -3.30
N ALA A 564 12.86 14.87 -2.09
CA ALA A 564 11.74 14.85 -1.15
C ALA A 564 10.49 15.54 -1.75
N GLU A 565 9.32 15.05 -1.34
CA GLU A 565 8.00 15.60 -1.71
C GLU A 565 7.70 15.66 -3.21
N ASN A 566 8.43 14.92 -4.05
CA ASN A 566 8.22 14.94 -5.50
C ASN A 566 7.47 13.68 -5.94
N TRP A 567 6.37 13.89 -6.67
CA TRP A 567 5.53 12.85 -7.23
C TRP A 567 5.27 13.14 -8.70
N GLN A 568 5.32 12.10 -9.53
CA GLN A 568 5.17 12.21 -10.98
C GLN A 568 4.23 11.14 -11.52
N ALA A 569 3.34 11.55 -12.42
CA ALA A 569 2.48 10.64 -13.16
C ALA A 569 3.22 10.07 -14.37
N TYR A 570 2.99 8.79 -14.64
CA TYR A 570 3.56 8.05 -15.77
C TYR A 570 2.43 7.35 -16.56
N PRO A 571 2.66 7.05 -17.85
CA PRO A 571 1.68 6.31 -18.64
C PRO A 571 1.55 4.84 -18.20
N ASP A 572 2.65 4.23 -17.71
CA ASP A 572 2.70 2.85 -17.24
C ASP A 572 3.89 2.66 -16.27
N TRP A 573 4.00 1.49 -15.62
CA TRP A 573 5.16 1.08 -14.83
C TRP A 573 5.79 -0.20 -15.38
N GLY A 574 6.96 -0.07 -16.02
CA GLY A 574 7.70 -1.15 -16.66
C GLY A 574 7.17 -1.50 -18.05
N ASP A 575 6.75 -0.49 -18.84
CA ASP A 575 6.14 -0.65 -20.16
C ASP A 575 7.00 -1.60 -21.04
N PRO A 576 6.44 -2.65 -21.66
CA PRO A 576 7.18 -3.50 -22.59
C PRO A 576 7.82 -2.75 -23.77
N ALA A 577 7.37 -1.54 -24.08
CA ALA A 577 7.92 -0.65 -25.10
C ALA A 577 9.09 0.22 -24.60
N ASN A 578 9.42 0.19 -23.30
CA ASN A 578 10.57 0.89 -22.73
C ASN A 578 11.86 0.51 -23.47
N LYS A 579 12.79 1.48 -23.56
CA LYS A 579 14.11 1.20 -24.12
C LYS A 579 14.83 0.22 -23.22
N THR A 580 15.62 -0.64 -23.84
CA THR A 580 16.41 -1.63 -23.13
C THR A 580 17.86 -1.49 -23.53
N THR A 581 18.72 -1.28 -22.52
CA THR A 581 20.17 -1.25 -22.71
C THR A 581 20.78 -2.56 -22.23
N GLN A 582 21.68 -3.13 -23.05
CA GLN A 582 22.44 -4.32 -22.68
C GLN A 582 23.84 -3.91 -22.20
N TYR A 583 24.16 -4.28 -20.96
CA TYR A 583 25.48 -4.11 -20.36
C TYR A 583 26.18 -5.48 -20.28
N HIS A 584 27.15 -5.71 -21.14
CA HIS A 584 28.00 -6.89 -21.09
C HIS A 584 28.86 -6.88 -19.83
N LEU A 585 29.00 -8.04 -19.19
CA LEU A 585 29.92 -8.19 -18.07
C LEU A 585 31.35 -8.32 -18.62
N THR A 586 32.27 -7.57 -18.02
CA THR A 586 33.70 -7.61 -18.27
C THR A 586 34.43 -7.67 -16.93
N PRO A 587 35.74 -7.99 -16.85
CA PRO A 587 36.43 -8.08 -15.57
C PRO A 587 36.29 -6.80 -14.75
N ASN A 588 35.54 -6.89 -13.65
CA ASN A 588 35.19 -5.80 -12.74
C ASN A 588 34.35 -4.64 -13.33
N SER A 589 33.78 -4.79 -14.53
CA SER A 589 33.06 -3.68 -15.18
C SER A 589 31.82 -4.12 -16.00
N LEU A 590 30.87 -3.20 -16.17
CA LEU A 590 29.72 -3.30 -17.06
C LEU A 590 29.96 -2.39 -18.28
N SER A 591 29.85 -2.92 -19.50
CA SER A 591 30.11 -2.18 -20.74
C SER A 591 28.99 -2.37 -21.77
N THR A 592 28.59 -1.30 -22.45
CA THR A 592 27.67 -1.36 -23.60
C THR A 592 28.38 -1.70 -24.91
N ASP A 593 29.72 -1.55 -24.94
CA ASP A 593 30.49 -1.56 -26.19
C ASP A 593 31.46 -2.74 -26.28
N THR A 594 31.84 -3.31 -25.12
CA THR A 594 32.88 -4.34 -25.02
C THR A 594 32.33 -5.59 -24.37
N SER A 595 32.40 -6.71 -25.09
CA SER A 595 32.24 -8.05 -24.51
C SER A 595 33.58 -8.59 -24.01
N SER A 596 33.58 -9.41 -22.97
CA SER A 596 34.77 -10.16 -22.53
C SER A 596 34.60 -11.66 -22.79
N GLN A 597 35.66 -12.35 -23.17
CA GLN A 597 35.69 -13.82 -23.26
C GLN A 597 36.24 -14.49 -22.00
N GLU A 598 36.53 -13.69 -20.97
CA GLU A 598 37.15 -14.18 -19.74
C GLU A 598 36.16 -14.96 -18.86
N THR A 599 36.73 -15.58 -17.84
CA THR A 599 36.00 -16.29 -16.81
C THR A 599 36.46 -15.77 -15.46
N VAL A 600 35.52 -15.54 -14.55
CA VAL A 600 35.81 -15.10 -13.17
C VAL A 600 35.26 -16.12 -12.17
N GLN A 601 35.84 -16.16 -10.98
CA GLN A 601 35.46 -17.12 -9.94
C GLN A 601 35.30 -16.47 -8.58
N PHE A 602 34.36 -16.97 -7.80
CA PHE A 602 34.26 -16.66 -6.37
C PHE A 602 33.88 -17.92 -5.58
N ASN A 603 34.29 -17.98 -4.32
CA ASN A 603 33.96 -19.08 -3.42
C ASN A 603 32.98 -18.59 -2.35
N ASP A 604 31.86 -19.29 -2.13
CA ASP A 604 30.83 -18.82 -1.19
C ASP A 604 31.18 -19.10 0.28
N GLN A 605 32.10 -20.01 0.56
CA GLN A 605 32.45 -20.35 1.94
C GLN A 605 33.24 -19.23 2.62
N LEU A 606 32.78 -18.84 3.80
CA LEU A 606 33.48 -17.92 4.68
C LEU A 606 34.20 -18.69 5.79
N ASP A 607 35.25 -18.09 6.34
CA ASP A 607 35.78 -18.56 7.60
C ASP A 607 34.70 -18.50 8.70
N LYS A 608 34.84 -19.37 9.69
CA LYS A 608 33.83 -19.55 10.74
C LYS A 608 33.50 -18.26 11.49
N SER A 609 34.49 -17.38 11.72
CA SER A 609 34.29 -16.16 12.50
C SER A 609 33.50 -15.11 11.71
N THR A 610 33.85 -14.93 10.44
CA THR A 610 33.13 -14.03 9.52
C THR A 610 31.71 -14.51 9.27
N PHE A 611 31.51 -15.82 9.05
CA PHE A 611 30.17 -16.40 8.90
C PHE A 611 29.29 -16.13 10.13
N GLN A 612 29.81 -16.38 11.35
CA GLN A 612 29.06 -16.15 12.59
C GLN A 612 28.75 -14.68 12.84
N LEU A 613 29.64 -13.76 12.41
CA LEU A 613 29.40 -12.33 12.47
C LEU A 613 28.22 -11.94 11.56
N TYR A 614 28.27 -12.31 10.28
CA TYR A 614 27.22 -11.96 9.32
C TYR A 614 25.89 -12.64 9.62
N ALA A 615 25.88 -13.84 10.19
CA ALA A 615 24.66 -14.52 10.64
C ALA A 615 23.94 -13.77 11.78
N LYS A 616 24.65 -12.95 12.55
CA LYS A 616 24.13 -12.14 13.65
C LYS A 616 23.91 -10.67 13.29
N ASP A 617 24.67 -10.14 12.34
CA ASP A 617 24.62 -8.74 11.90
C ASP A 617 24.51 -8.68 10.37
N ASN A 618 23.27 -8.82 9.88
CA ASN A 618 22.95 -8.71 8.46
C ASN A 618 23.29 -7.31 7.90
N GLY A 619 23.15 -6.26 8.70
CA GLY A 619 23.48 -4.90 8.27
C GLY A 619 24.97 -4.73 8.00
N ARG A 620 25.83 -5.41 8.77
CA ARG A 620 27.27 -5.46 8.50
C ARG A 620 27.59 -6.23 7.23
N TRP A 621 26.93 -7.36 6.99
CA TRP A 621 27.06 -8.12 5.73
C TRP A 621 26.70 -7.27 4.52
N GLN A 622 25.53 -6.60 4.53
CA GLN A 622 25.09 -5.73 3.42
C GLN A 622 26.11 -4.61 3.11
N ARG A 623 26.66 -3.97 4.14
CA ARG A 623 27.69 -2.92 3.94
C ARG A 623 29.00 -3.48 3.40
N ASP A 624 29.38 -4.69 3.79
CA ASP A 624 30.59 -5.34 3.27
C ASP A 624 30.35 -5.94 1.88
N LEU A 625 29.10 -6.25 1.51
CA LEU A 625 28.71 -6.81 0.21
C LEU A 625 29.06 -5.88 -0.95
N VAL A 626 28.91 -4.57 -0.76
CA VAL A 626 29.11 -3.58 -1.84
C VAL A 626 30.54 -3.03 -1.93
N LYS A 627 31.36 -3.21 -0.89
CA LYS A 627 32.69 -2.58 -0.81
C LYS A 627 33.73 -3.32 -1.65
N PRO A 628 34.57 -2.65 -2.45
CA PRO A 628 35.65 -3.34 -3.18
C PRO A 628 36.62 -4.12 -2.28
N SER A 629 36.93 -3.60 -1.09
CA SER A 629 37.77 -4.24 -0.08
C SER A 629 36.96 -4.49 1.20
N SER A 630 36.75 -5.76 1.53
CA SER A 630 36.02 -6.24 2.71
C SER A 630 36.34 -7.71 2.97
N PRO A 631 35.87 -8.32 4.09
CA PRO A 631 36.01 -9.76 4.32
C PRO A 631 35.34 -10.65 3.26
N LEU A 632 34.50 -10.09 2.39
CA LEU A 632 33.84 -10.79 1.30
C LEU A 632 34.63 -10.70 -0.04
N GLN A 633 35.85 -10.15 -0.03
CA GLN A 633 36.73 -10.20 -1.21
C GLN A 633 37.02 -11.67 -1.59
N GLY A 634 36.76 -12.03 -2.85
CA GLY A 634 36.85 -13.42 -3.32
C GLY A 634 35.60 -14.27 -3.08
N HIS A 635 34.59 -13.71 -2.39
CA HIS A 635 33.31 -14.37 -2.07
C HIS A 635 32.12 -13.82 -2.87
N ARG A 636 32.40 -12.97 -3.86
CA ARG A 636 31.45 -12.38 -4.81
C ARG A 636 32.20 -11.83 -6.03
N GLN A 637 31.45 -11.42 -7.04
CA GLN A 637 31.94 -10.62 -8.17
C GLN A 637 31.26 -9.25 -8.17
N LEU A 638 32.04 -8.19 -8.39
CA LEU A 638 31.59 -6.81 -8.49
C LEU A 638 31.79 -6.34 -9.93
N PHE A 639 30.74 -5.85 -10.58
CA PHE A 639 30.81 -5.27 -11.92
C PHE A 639 30.28 -3.84 -11.86
N GLN A 640 31.07 -2.87 -12.29
CA GLN A 640 30.71 -1.45 -12.21
C GLN A 640 30.68 -0.82 -13.61
N ALA A 641 29.57 -0.16 -13.96
CA ALA A 641 29.49 0.67 -15.16
C ALA A 641 30.28 1.98 -14.97
N SER A 642 30.66 2.63 -16.08
CA SER A 642 31.13 4.02 -16.04
C SER A 642 30.09 4.93 -15.38
N ALA A 643 30.57 6.02 -14.78
CA ALA A 643 29.69 7.05 -14.24
C ALA A 643 28.75 7.58 -15.32
N GLN A 644 27.47 7.71 -14.97
CA GLN A 644 26.47 8.22 -15.88
C GLN A 644 26.76 9.68 -16.21
N THR A 645 26.73 10.02 -17.49
CA THR A 645 26.90 11.41 -17.94
C THR A 645 25.63 12.23 -17.75
N ASN A 646 24.47 11.58 -17.87
CA ASN A 646 23.14 12.15 -17.67
C ASN A 646 22.35 11.27 -16.68
N GLU A 647 21.18 11.73 -16.23
CA GLU A 647 20.29 10.84 -15.46
C GLU A 647 19.83 9.63 -16.28
N LEU A 648 19.63 8.51 -15.59
CA LEU A 648 19.06 7.28 -16.15
C LEU A 648 17.89 6.84 -15.26
N VAL A 649 16.69 6.71 -15.82
CA VAL A 649 15.50 6.26 -15.09
C VAL A 649 15.22 4.81 -15.43
N ILE A 650 15.61 3.90 -14.53
CA ILE A 650 15.35 2.47 -14.64
C ILE A 650 13.86 2.25 -14.35
N ASP A 651 13.17 1.51 -15.22
CA ASP A 651 11.72 1.30 -15.09
C ASP A 651 11.32 -0.11 -15.54
N GLY A 652 10.80 -0.92 -14.61
CA GLY A 652 10.45 -2.32 -14.84
C GLY A 652 11.44 -3.31 -14.22
N CYS A 653 11.55 -4.51 -14.79
CA CYS A 653 12.38 -5.61 -14.28
C CYS A 653 13.74 -5.68 -14.99
N PRO A 654 14.88 -5.40 -14.32
CA PRO A 654 16.19 -5.75 -14.85
C PRO A 654 16.33 -7.27 -14.99
N ILE A 655 17.04 -7.74 -16.02
CA ILE A 655 17.25 -9.16 -16.27
C ILE A 655 18.74 -9.44 -16.41
N LEU A 656 19.28 -10.29 -15.55
CA LEU A 656 20.64 -10.79 -15.67
C LEU A 656 20.65 -12.11 -16.46
N HIS A 657 21.33 -12.09 -17.60
CA HIS A 657 21.70 -13.29 -18.34
C HIS A 657 23.11 -13.71 -17.90
N LEU A 658 23.25 -14.94 -17.42
CA LEU A 658 24.49 -15.40 -16.81
C LEU A 658 24.81 -16.84 -17.20
N ASP A 659 26.03 -17.06 -17.66
CA ASP A 659 26.60 -18.40 -17.80
C ASP A 659 27.39 -18.73 -16.52
N ALA A 660 26.85 -19.64 -15.70
CA ALA A 660 27.40 -20.00 -14.39
C ALA A 660 27.63 -21.52 -14.26
N ALA A 661 28.73 -21.91 -13.62
CA ALA A 661 29.03 -23.28 -13.19
C ALA A 661 29.25 -23.32 -11.68
N SER A 662 28.83 -24.41 -11.05
CA SER A 662 29.18 -24.77 -9.66
C SER A 662 30.17 -25.94 -9.66
N ASP A 663 31.15 -25.94 -8.78
CA ASP A 663 32.06 -27.08 -8.59
C ASP A 663 31.45 -28.24 -7.76
N GLN A 664 30.19 -28.11 -7.34
CA GLN A 664 29.39 -29.13 -6.65
C GLN A 664 28.14 -29.52 -7.47
N SER A 665 27.42 -30.58 -7.07
CA SER A 665 26.12 -30.99 -7.65
C SER A 665 24.94 -30.11 -7.21
N ILE A 666 25.22 -29.02 -6.50
CA ILE A 666 24.28 -28.03 -5.99
C ILE A 666 24.76 -26.64 -6.39
N GLY A 667 23.86 -25.67 -6.42
CA GLY A 667 24.26 -24.28 -6.58
C GLY A 667 23.09 -23.31 -6.46
N LEU A 668 23.37 -22.14 -5.92
CA LEU A 668 22.47 -21.00 -5.91
C LEU A 668 23.24 -19.76 -6.35
N VAL A 669 22.57 -18.84 -7.03
CA VAL A 669 23.13 -17.56 -7.46
C VAL A 669 22.18 -16.45 -7.05
N SER A 670 22.76 -15.39 -6.50
CA SER A 670 22.09 -14.15 -6.10
C SER A 670 22.72 -12.99 -6.86
N ALA A 671 21.91 -11.97 -7.15
CA ALA A 671 22.38 -10.74 -7.79
C ALA A 671 21.78 -9.51 -7.11
N GLU A 672 22.58 -8.48 -6.90
CA GLU A 672 22.15 -7.14 -6.46
C GLU A 672 22.54 -6.08 -7.48
N LEU A 673 21.59 -5.23 -7.84
CA LEU A 673 21.80 -4.00 -8.59
C LEU A 673 21.86 -2.84 -7.60
N VAL A 674 22.93 -2.04 -7.67
CA VAL A 674 23.20 -0.96 -6.72
C VAL A 674 23.49 0.35 -7.45
N ASP A 675 23.03 1.44 -6.86
CA ASP A 675 23.42 2.80 -7.20
C ASP A 675 24.63 3.16 -6.34
N SER A 676 25.81 3.34 -6.95
CA SER A 676 27.04 3.75 -6.28
C SER A 676 27.31 5.24 -6.50
N GLY A 677 27.38 6.00 -5.42
CA GLY A 677 27.61 7.45 -5.42
C GLY A 677 27.25 8.06 -4.07
N GLU A 678 28.10 8.96 -3.56
CA GLU A 678 27.79 9.76 -2.38
C GLU A 678 26.60 10.67 -2.69
N PHE A 679 25.51 10.45 -1.96
CA PHE A 679 24.27 11.18 -2.20
C PHE A 679 23.47 11.30 -0.92
N THR A 680 22.84 12.46 -0.76
CA THR A 680 21.87 12.67 0.31
C THR A 680 20.54 12.05 -0.11
N ARG A 681 20.34 10.77 0.24
CA ARG A 681 19.11 10.02 -0.08
C ARG A 681 17.98 10.33 0.89
N LEU A 682 16.75 9.94 0.56
CA LEU A 682 15.63 9.96 1.50
C LEU A 682 15.94 9.10 2.74
N ASN A 683 15.39 9.48 3.89
CA ASN A 683 15.42 8.62 5.08
C ASN A 683 14.78 7.26 4.79
N PRO A 684 15.19 6.16 5.44
CA PRO A 684 14.56 4.85 5.23
C PRO A 684 13.08 4.78 5.65
N LEU A 685 12.67 5.63 6.60
CA LEU A 685 11.30 5.75 7.10
C LEU A 685 10.87 7.22 7.10
N PRO A 686 9.57 7.51 6.96
CA PRO A 686 9.08 8.89 6.99
C PRO A 686 9.20 9.47 8.41
N THR A 687 9.54 10.75 8.48
CA THR A 687 9.57 11.53 9.72
C THR A 687 8.15 11.96 10.10
N THR A 688 7.83 12.00 11.39
CA THR A 688 6.61 12.68 11.86
C THR A 688 6.86 14.18 11.90
N LEU A 689 6.21 14.92 11.00
CA LEU A 689 6.33 16.38 10.90
C LEU A 689 5.52 17.09 11.98
N ALA A 690 4.30 16.59 12.24
CA ALA A 690 3.42 17.13 13.27
C ALA A 690 2.53 16.01 13.84
N ARG A 691 2.48 15.92 15.17
CA ARG A 691 1.63 14.94 15.87
C ARG A 691 0.18 15.40 15.86
N GLN A 692 -0.75 14.47 15.61
CA GLN A 692 -2.20 14.71 15.72
C GLN A 692 -2.67 15.96 14.92
N ALA A 693 -2.08 16.15 13.74
CA ALA A 693 -2.30 17.32 12.90
C ALA A 693 -3.55 17.19 12.04
N MET A 694 -3.87 15.96 11.62
CA MET A 694 -4.97 15.68 10.69
C MET A 694 -6.20 15.22 11.46
N ALA A 695 -7.32 15.94 11.33
CA ALA A 695 -8.59 15.57 11.95
C ALA A 695 -9.39 14.64 11.02
N LEU A 696 -9.72 13.44 11.49
CA LEU A 696 -10.48 12.46 10.68
C LEU A 696 -11.98 12.80 10.63
N GLY A 697 -12.45 13.58 11.62
CA GLY A 697 -13.77 14.17 11.71
C GLY A 697 -13.81 15.19 12.86
N ASN A 698 -14.97 15.79 13.12
CA ASN A 698 -15.13 16.69 14.27
C ASN A 698 -15.20 15.88 15.58
N HIS A 699 -14.46 16.30 16.62
CA HIS A 699 -14.39 15.62 17.92
C HIS A 699 -14.25 14.09 17.85
N PHE A 700 -13.57 13.59 16.81
CA PHE A 700 -13.40 12.16 16.57
C PHE A 700 -11.95 11.75 16.79
N ARG A 701 -11.25 11.29 15.75
CA ARG A 701 -9.87 10.83 15.81
C ARG A 701 -8.94 11.77 15.06
N LYS A 702 -7.64 11.63 15.33
CA LYS A 702 -6.59 12.40 14.69
C LYS A 702 -5.44 11.50 14.26
N GLU A 703 -4.78 11.91 13.19
CA GLU A 703 -3.62 11.25 12.63
C GLU A 703 -2.41 12.19 12.62
N ASP A 704 -1.22 11.61 12.72
CA ASP A 704 0.04 12.32 12.61
C ASP A 704 0.34 12.65 11.14
N LEU A 705 0.84 13.86 10.88
CA LEU A 705 1.37 14.23 9.57
C LEU A 705 2.79 13.70 9.42
N ARG A 706 3.07 13.01 8.32
CA ARG A 706 4.38 12.41 8.03
C ARG A 706 4.92 12.81 6.67
N GLU A 707 6.22 12.67 6.47
CA GLU A 707 6.85 12.83 5.15
C GLU A 707 8.25 12.22 5.13
N TYR A 708 8.72 11.84 3.95
CA TYR A 708 10.13 11.56 3.71
C TYR A 708 10.95 12.84 3.65
N GLU A 709 11.92 12.95 4.55
CA GLU A 709 12.95 13.97 4.49
C GLU A 709 14.24 13.39 3.91
N LEU A 710 15.08 14.27 3.35
CA LEU A 710 16.45 13.93 3.03
C LEU A 710 17.21 13.56 4.31
N ALA A 711 18.03 12.51 4.22
CA ALA A 711 18.87 12.07 5.33
C ALA A 711 19.87 13.17 5.70
N LYS A 712 20.28 13.22 6.97
CA LYS A 712 21.27 14.22 7.45
C LYS A 712 22.69 13.92 6.99
N LYS A 713 22.94 12.71 6.47
CA LYS A 713 24.25 12.23 6.05
C LYS A 713 24.11 11.58 4.68
N GLU A 714 25.11 11.82 3.84
CA GLU A 714 25.25 11.10 2.59
C GLU A 714 25.49 9.61 2.86
N THR A 715 24.99 8.79 1.94
CA THR A 715 25.37 7.39 1.84
C THR A 715 26.12 7.15 0.55
N SER A 716 27.04 6.20 0.55
CA SER A 716 27.86 5.91 -0.63
C SER A 716 27.16 5.03 -1.66
N TYR A 717 26.03 4.42 -1.29
CA TYR A 717 25.26 3.52 -2.16
C TYR A 717 23.79 3.37 -1.73
N GLN A 718 22.98 2.78 -2.63
CA GLN A 718 21.62 2.29 -2.38
C GLN A 718 21.36 1.01 -3.18
N LEU A 719 20.64 0.06 -2.57
CA LEU A 719 20.09 -1.09 -3.28
C LEU A 719 18.98 -0.64 -4.23
N ILE A 720 19.09 -0.98 -5.51
CA ILE A 720 18.06 -0.71 -6.52
C ILE A 720 17.14 -1.92 -6.65
N SER A 721 17.72 -3.10 -6.84
CA SER A 721 16.97 -4.34 -7.06
C SER A 721 17.83 -5.57 -6.74
N LYS A 722 17.19 -6.72 -6.49
CA LYS A 722 17.89 -8.01 -6.33
C LYS A 722 17.03 -9.19 -6.72
N ALA A 723 17.64 -10.36 -6.89
CA ALA A 723 16.96 -11.65 -7.02
C ALA A 723 17.89 -12.82 -6.71
N HIS A 724 17.28 -13.98 -6.52
CA HIS A 724 17.94 -15.24 -6.19
C HIS A 724 17.45 -16.38 -7.08
N MET A 725 18.27 -17.40 -7.35
CA MET A 725 17.90 -18.60 -8.10
C MET A 725 18.66 -19.84 -7.66
N ASN A 726 17.96 -20.98 -7.62
CA ASN A 726 18.59 -22.29 -7.54
C ASN A 726 18.99 -22.74 -8.96
N LEU A 727 20.25 -23.12 -9.17
CA LEU A 727 20.74 -23.54 -10.50
C LEU A 727 20.06 -24.82 -11.02
N GLN A 728 19.44 -25.62 -10.15
CA GLN A 728 18.64 -26.78 -10.54
C GLN A 728 17.28 -26.37 -11.15
N ASN A 729 16.82 -25.12 -10.99
CA ASN A 729 15.56 -24.60 -11.55
C ASN A 729 15.77 -23.66 -12.74
N ARG A 730 16.91 -23.79 -13.43
CA ARG A 730 17.33 -22.91 -14.55
C ARG A 730 16.35 -22.83 -15.72
N HIS A 731 15.49 -23.82 -15.92
CA HIS A 731 14.52 -23.84 -17.02
C HIS A 731 13.10 -23.43 -16.61
N ALA A 732 12.64 -23.81 -15.42
CA ALA A 732 11.30 -23.50 -14.93
C ALA A 732 11.18 -23.68 -13.41
N LEU A 733 10.21 -22.99 -12.80
CA LEU A 733 9.89 -23.13 -11.36
C LEU A 733 9.43 -24.54 -10.96
N THR A 734 8.87 -25.29 -11.93
CA THR A 734 8.32 -26.63 -11.72
C THR A 734 9.27 -27.74 -12.17
N GLN A 735 10.41 -27.42 -12.77
CA GLN A 735 11.38 -28.39 -13.25
C GLN A 735 12.64 -28.34 -12.39
N VAL A 736 13.18 -29.51 -12.08
CA VAL A 736 14.45 -29.69 -11.38
C VAL A 736 15.37 -30.51 -12.26
N ASP A 737 16.46 -29.90 -12.68
CA ASP A 737 17.50 -30.56 -13.44
C ASP A 737 18.77 -30.75 -12.59
N PRO A 738 19.47 -31.88 -12.72
CA PRO A 738 20.73 -32.09 -12.01
C PRO A 738 21.79 -31.08 -12.46
N ILE A 739 22.80 -30.88 -11.60
CA ILE A 739 24.00 -30.10 -11.88
C ILE A 739 25.18 -31.07 -11.95
N THR A 740 25.87 -31.05 -13.07
CA THR A 740 27.17 -31.70 -13.20
C THR A 740 28.24 -30.74 -12.70
N PRO A 741 29.06 -31.10 -11.69
CA PRO A 741 30.16 -30.27 -11.22
C PRO A 741 31.06 -29.76 -12.35
N GLY A 742 31.32 -28.45 -12.37
CA GLY A 742 32.15 -27.77 -13.35
C GLY A 742 31.50 -27.52 -14.72
N GLN A 743 30.28 -28.02 -14.95
CA GLN A 743 29.52 -27.73 -16.18
C GLN A 743 28.88 -26.34 -16.09
N THR A 744 29.08 -25.53 -17.12
CA THR A 744 28.43 -24.22 -17.26
C THR A 744 26.99 -24.37 -17.75
N TYR A 745 26.09 -23.61 -17.13
CA TYR A 745 24.68 -23.50 -17.51
C TYR A 745 24.32 -22.03 -17.72
N SER A 746 23.55 -21.76 -18.76
CA SER A 746 22.94 -20.45 -18.99
C SER A 746 21.69 -20.30 -18.11
N ILE A 747 21.60 -19.19 -17.38
CA ILE A 747 20.45 -18.82 -16.57
C ILE A 747 19.96 -17.43 -16.93
N LYS A 748 18.64 -17.22 -16.78
CA LYS A 748 17.98 -15.92 -16.86
C LYS A 748 17.44 -15.59 -15.48
N LEU A 749 18.04 -14.60 -14.81
CA LEU A 749 17.63 -14.13 -13.51
C LEU A 749 16.93 -12.77 -13.66
N GLU A 750 15.61 -12.77 -13.61
CA GLU A 750 14.82 -11.54 -13.56
C GLU A 750 14.84 -10.97 -12.14
N LEU A 751 15.33 -9.74 -11.97
CA LEU A 751 15.40 -9.04 -10.69
C LEU A 751 14.02 -8.47 -10.29
N GLN A 752 13.89 -8.03 -9.04
CA GLN A 752 12.67 -7.34 -8.59
C GLN A 752 12.42 -6.06 -9.42
N PRO A 753 11.15 -5.74 -9.74
CA PRO A 753 10.82 -4.54 -10.51
C PRO A 753 11.10 -3.28 -9.71
N THR A 754 11.46 -2.20 -10.40
CA THR A 754 11.76 -0.92 -9.79
C THR A 754 11.30 0.26 -10.66
N HIS A 755 11.31 1.44 -10.08
CA HIS A 755 11.36 2.72 -10.76
C HIS A 755 12.41 3.57 -10.04
N TYR A 756 13.57 3.75 -10.67
CA TYR A 756 14.73 4.31 -9.99
C TYR A 756 15.48 5.31 -10.87
N ARG A 757 15.54 6.58 -10.44
CA ARG A 757 16.43 7.57 -11.05
C ARG A 757 17.83 7.41 -10.51
N LEU A 758 18.74 6.95 -11.38
CA LEU A 758 20.18 6.99 -11.17
C LEU A 758 20.70 8.36 -11.59
N ALA A 759 21.24 9.13 -10.64
CA ALA A 759 21.66 10.51 -10.89
C ALA A 759 22.93 10.60 -11.76
N ALA A 760 23.11 11.74 -12.45
CA ALA A 760 24.35 12.00 -13.18
C ALA A 760 25.56 11.96 -12.23
N GLY A 761 26.67 11.38 -12.70
CA GLY A 761 27.88 11.14 -11.90
C GLY A 761 27.85 9.85 -11.07
N HIS A 762 26.69 9.25 -10.84
CA HIS A 762 26.58 7.96 -10.15
C HIS A 762 26.93 6.80 -11.08
N GLN A 763 27.24 5.64 -10.49
CA GLN A 763 27.59 4.43 -11.22
C GLN A 763 26.59 3.30 -10.93
N LEU A 764 26.11 2.65 -11.99
CA LEU A 764 25.35 1.41 -11.88
C LEU A 764 26.30 0.26 -11.52
N GLY A 765 26.04 -0.45 -10.42
CA GLY A 765 26.81 -1.61 -9.98
C GLY A 765 25.97 -2.87 -10.00
N LEU A 766 26.56 -3.99 -10.44
CA LEU A 766 26.01 -5.33 -10.35
C LEU A 766 26.91 -6.19 -9.46
N ILE A 767 26.32 -6.86 -8.47
CA ILE A 767 27.02 -7.75 -7.55
C ILE A 767 26.46 -9.14 -7.75
N VAL A 768 27.30 -10.10 -8.14
CA VAL A 768 26.92 -11.52 -8.27
C VAL A 768 27.57 -12.30 -7.12
N TYR A 769 26.74 -13.03 -6.36
CA TYR A 769 27.17 -13.78 -5.18
C TYR A 769 26.27 -15.02 -5.01
N ALA A 770 26.43 -15.76 -3.90
CA ALA A 770 25.55 -16.88 -3.57
C ALA A 770 24.74 -16.59 -2.31
N THR A 771 25.29 -16.80 -1.10
CA THR A 771 24.52 -16.70 0.15
C THR A 771 24.12 -15.24 0.46
N ASP A 772 22.81 -14.96 0.47
CA ASP A 772 22.20 -13.75 1.06
C ASP A 772 21.88 -14.02 2.52
N PHE A 773 22.59 -13.35 3.43
CA PHE A 773 22.39 -13.54 4.88
C PHE A 773 21.03 -13.04 5.36
N GLY A 774 20.38 -12.11 4.66
CA GLY A 774 19.05 -11.62 5.01
C GLY A 774 17.92 -12.51 4.52
N MET A 775 18.13 -13.31 3.47
CA MET A 775 17.01 -13.99 2.77
C MET A 775 17.19 -15.48 2.45
N THR A 776 18.40 -15.96 2.16
CA THR A 776 18.61 -17.36 1.73
C THR A 776 18.91 -18.31 2.89
N VAL A 777 18.98 -19.61 2.61
CA VAL A 777 19.65 -20.59 3.49
C VAL A 777 21.16 -20.32 3.55
N ARG A 778 21.78 -20.55 4.70
CA ARG A 778 23.18 -20.19 5.00
C ARG A 778 23.99 -21.45 5.29
N GLY A 779 24.39 -22.16 4.23
CA GLY A 779 25.07 -23.45 4.34
C GLY A 779 26.55 -23.39 4.72
N ASN A 780 27.24 -22.29 4.37
CA ASN A 780 28.70 -22.12 4.47
C ASN A 780 29.51 -23.30 3.89
N GLN A 781 28.96 -23.93 2.83
CA GLN A 781 29.59 -25.05 2.13
C GLN A 781 30.70 -24.52 1.21
N ASN A 782 31.77 -25.30 1.05
CA ASN A 782 32.85 -24.96 0.12
C ASN A 782 32.39 -25.16 -1.33
N ILE A 783 31.78 -24.12 -1.91
CA ILE A 783 31.28 -24.10 -3.28
C ILE A 783 31.97 -22.97 -4.03
N THR A 784 32.64 -23.32 -5.12
CA THR A 784 33.22 -22.35 -6.04
C THR A 784 32.32 -22.17 -7.25
N TYR A 785 31.94 -20.92 -7.52
CA TYR A 785 31.18 -20.55 -8.69
C TYR A 785 32.10 -19.97 -9.75
N THR A 786 31.91 -20.40 -10.98
CA THR A 786 32.63 -19.93 -12.16
C THR A 786 31.66 -19.24 -13.11
N LEU A 787 31.91 -17.98 -13.45
CA LEU A 787 31.07 -17.20 -14.34
C LEU A 787 31.80 -16.98 -15.67
N SER A 788 31.19 -17.37 -16.78
CA SER A 788 31.69 -17.01 -18.12
C SER A 788 31.19 -15.63 -18.50
N LEU A 789 32.08 -14.72 -18.85
CA LEU A 789 31.70 -13.36 -19.25
C LEU A 789 31.28 -13.28 -20.73
N ALA A 790 31.59 -14.31 -21.53
CA ALA A 790 31.35 -14.34 -22.98
C ALA A 790 29.90 -14.15 -23.39
N ASN A 791 28.96 -14.76 -22.64
CA ASN A 791 27.52 -14.68 -22.90
C ASN A 791 26.75 -14.18 -21.67
N SER A 792 27.37 -13.32 -20.87
CA SER A 792 26.73 -12.75 -19.68
C SER A 792 26.53 -11.25 -19.84
N TRP A 793 25.29 -10.80 -19.67
CA TRP A 793 24.91 -9.39 -19.76
C TRP A 793 23.75 -9.05 -18.83
N LEU A 794 23.70 -7.81 -18.39
CA LEU A 794 22.55 -7.21 -17.73
C LEU A 794 21.71 -6.49 -18.78
N GLU A 795 20.46 -6.90 -18.92
CA GLU A 795 19.43 -6.22 -19.69
C GLU A 795 18.67 -5.27 -18.76
N LEU A 796 18.69 -3.97 -19.07
CA LEU A 796 18.17 -2.92 -18.22
C LEU A 796 17.09 -2.11 -18.94
N PRO A 797 15.80 -2.25 -18.55
CA PRO A 797 14.73 -1.42 -19.09
C PRO A 797 14.77 -0.01 -18.46
N HIS A 798 14.58 1.02 -19.28
CA HIS A 798 14.62 2.41 -18.87
C HIS A 798 13.77 3.32 -19.78
N LEU A 799 13.47 4.52 -19.29
CA LEU A 799 12.75 5.56 -20.04
C LEU A 799 13.64 6.29 -21.06
#